data_AF-H3H0W4-F1
#
_entry.id   AF-H3H0W4-F1
#
_cell.length_a   1.000
_cell.length_b   1.000
_cell.length_c   1.000
_cell.angle_alpha   90.00
_cell.angle_beta   90.00
_cell.angle_gamma   90.00
#
_symmetry.space_group_name_H-M   'P 1'
#
loop_
_entity.id
_entity.type
_entity.pdbx_description
1 polymer ?
#
loop_
_entity_poly.entity_id
_entity_poly.type
_entity_poly.pdbx_seq_one_letter_code
_entity_poly.pdbx_strand_id
1 'polypeptide(L)'
;MAAVGAVVDAVFGSYDVKNAKQWRDEDLLHRDQEKQWREDSIQREYEWRRADLERERRVVKLENEKRIIDARHRQLVTVSQMSALLAGFTMSTIVEVQIADATSQPVMVAYGAVCCLEFIVMLMCMLTCTALLLALTRFVTHTLEGEVHALSSLELDVVSPFYGWWLRNIIAAVGDQMNQTPGVCARFFGALGRAKINVLAISQGSSERNISAVVRYEDSAAALRAVHSSFFLSDQTLSIGLIGLEFEEDETNSTGVALLKQYHQQRDFLKQRFNVDIRVRAIGTHISSKMLLDFEGDVTEEALATRKDEFVPFDRDQFLNHVCADHLPHWLIIDVSNSSHHVKDLYPQWLARKVHVMTSNINVSSATTEQHHAMQELAVHNELTYDPEATLAIGVPIFNTIQNFIQTGDDIQRVEYSGSRFLHAMFDAVFALPEPAKADLGAIMKDLMTEYKNEFSVRDIVDDVMGVRSAKKAIMIAREMGFDIDMKDANIKSPWEASATVAGSQDEVGAWSYDYLLGHLMKASAPLKEQIAKAAVDPNQDLHLRQMTYIDATTGKISVRVEALPSTHSFASLKGRQGGFAFYTLRHSLHPVVVTGPIADCSITAGSLFGSTLFLARNCGARAHNCGHKPCKPSLNKN
;
A
#
# COMPACT_ATOMS: atom_id res chain seq x y z
N MET A 1 -2.75 -42.58 89.23
CA MET A 1 -1.66 -41.63 88.93
C MET A 1 -1.30 -41.54 87.45
N ALA A 2 -1.31 -42.63 86.67
CA ALA A 2 -0.98 -42.59 85.23
C ALA A 2 -1.93 -41.70 84.37
N ALA A 3 -3.22 -41.64 84.70
CA ALA A 3 -4.20 -40.84 83.93
C ALA A 3 -4.08 -39.31 84.14
N VAL A 4 -3.50 -38.87 85.27
CA VAL A 4 -3.35 -37.42 85.58
C VAL A 4 -2.08 -36.86 84.92
N GLY A 5 -0.98 -37.63 84.90
CA GLY A 5 0.25 -37.25 84.21
C GLY A 5 0.05 -37.07 82.70
N ALA A 6 -0.71 -37.96 82.06
CA ALA A 6 -0.99 -37.88 80.62
C ALA A 6 -1.82 -36.63 80.23
N VAL A 7 -2.75 -36.20 81.09
CA VAL A 7 -3.56 -34.99 80.83
C VAL A 7 -2.74 -33.72 81.05
N VAL A 8 -1.90 -33.70 82.09
CA VAL A 8 -1.00 -32.58 82.39
C VAL A 8 0.02 -32.41 81.27
N ASP A 9 0.69 -33.47 80.82
CA ASP A 9 1.65 -33.41 79.71
C ASP A 9 0.97 -33.03 78.38
N ALA A 10 -0.27 -33.45 78.13
CA ALA A 10 -1.02 -33.03 76.95
C ALA A 10 -1.39 -31.53 76.99
N VAL A 11 -1.77 -31.01 78.15
CA VAL A 11 -2.12 -29.59 78.32
C VAL A 11 -0.88 -28.71 78.24
N PHE A 12 0.20 -29.04 78.92
CA PHE A 12 1.47 -28.30 78.85
C PHE A 12 2.13 -28.40 77.48
N GLY A 13 2.12 -29.59 76.86
CA GLY A 13 2.58 -29.77 75.47
C GLY A 13 1.76 -28.94 74.48
N SER A 14 0.44 -28.82 74.67
CA SER A 14 -0.41 -27.98 73.81
C SER A 14 -0.17 -26.48 74.03
N TYR A 15 0.19 -26.06 75.24
CA TYR A 15 0.49 -24.68 75.60
C TYR A 15 1.83 -24.22 75.02
N ASP A 16 2.88 -25.05 75.16
CA ASP A 16 4.20 -24.77 74.61
C ASP A 16 4.20 -24.75 73.08
N VAL A 17 3.44 -25.66 72.45
CA VAL A 17 3.27 -25.65 70.99
C VAL A 17 2.51 -24.41 70.52
N LYS A 18 1.51 -23.92 71.27
CA LYS A 18 0.80 -22.67 70.96
C LYS A 18 1.70 -21.45 71.06
N ASN A 19 2.47 -21.33 72.13
CA ASN A 19 3.39 -20.18 72.31
C ASN A 19 4.52 -20.19 71.29
N ALA A 20 5.10 -21.37 71.00
CA ALA A 20 6.12 -21.50 69.96
C ALA A 20 5.58 -21.14 68.57
N LYS A 21 4.31 -21.48 68.28
CA LYS A 21 3.65 -21.07 67.04
C LYS A 21 3.41 -19.55 67.00
N GLN A 22 2.90 -18.96 68.09
CA GLN A 22 2.66 -17.52 68.17
C GLN A 22 3.95 -16.71 67.99
N TRP A 23 5.03 -17.09 68.66
CA TRP A 23 6.34 -16.43 68.49
C TRP A 23 6.87 -16.55 67.08
N ARG A 24 6.66 -17.70 66.42
CA ARG A 24 7.05 -17.89 65.03
C ARG A 24 6.23 -17.01 64.08
N ASP A 25 4.92 -16.88 64.33
CA ASP A 25 4.03 -16.04 63.54
C ASP A 25 4.39 -14.54 63.72
N GLU A 26 4.74 -14.12 64.95
CA GLU A 26 5.23 -12.75 65.25
C GLU A 26 6.61 -12.46 64.62
N ASP A 27 7.56 -13.41 64.65
CA ASP A 27 8.86 -13.28 63.97
C ASP A 27 8.70 -13.20 62.46
N LEU A 28 7.82 -14.02 61.87
CA LEU A 28 7.49 -13.96 60.45
C LEU A 28 6.87 -12.61 60.08
N LEU A 29 5.94 -12.09 60.88
CA LEU A 29 5.34 -10.77 60.67
C LEU A 29 6.39 -9.65 60.74
N HIS A 30 7.28 -9.69 61.73
CA HIS A 30 8.35 -8.70 61.86
C HIS A 30 9.31 -8.75 60.66
N ARG A 31 9.67 -9.94 60.18
CA ARG A 31 10.53 -10.11 59.00
C ARG A 31 9.85 -9.64 57.73
N ASP A 32 8.54 -9.82 57.59
CA ASP A 32 7.78 -9.29 56.45
C ASP A 32 7.66 -7.76 56.51
N GLN A 33 7.48 -7.17 57.69
CA GLN A 33 7.55 -5.71 57.88
C GLN A 33 8.94 -5.16 57.53
N GLU A 34 10.01 -5.85 57.91
CA GLU A 34 11.37 -5.45 57.59
C GLU A 34 11.67 -5.52 56.09
N LYS A 35 11.16 -6.55 55.39
CA LYS A 35 11.21 -6.62 53.92
C LYS A 35 10.48 -5.45 53.29
N GLN A 36 9.25 -5.16 53.76
CA GLN A 36 8.45 -4.07 53.24
C GLN A 36 9.16 -2.71 53.44
N TRP A 37 9.75 -2.46 54.60
CA TRP A 37 10.53 -1.23 54.83
C TRP A 37 11.75 -1.11 53.94
N ARG A 38 12.43 -2.21 53.63
CA ARG A 38 13.56 -2.21 52.68
C ARG A 38 13.09 -1.92 51.27
N GLU A 39 11.99 -2.53 50.82
CA GLU A 39 11.37 -2.26 49.52
C GLU A 39 10.94 -0.79 49.41
N ASP A 40 10.25 -0.26 50.42
CA ASP A 40 9.84 1.15 50.47
C ASP A 40 11.05 2.10 50.50
N SER A 41 12.14 1.72 51.18
CA SER A 41 13.37 2.51 51.19
C SER A 41 14.03 2.57 49.82
N ILE A 42 14.12 1.43 49.12
CA ILE A 42 14.69 1.34 47.77
C ILE A 42 13.83 2.13 46.79
N GLN A 43 12.50 2.02 46.88
CA GLN A 43 11.57 2.75 46.03
C GLN A 43 11.72 4.27 46.21
N ARG A 44 11.81 4.76 47.45
CA ARG A 44 12.06 6.18 47.73
C ARG A 44 13.41 6.64 47.19
N GLU A 45 14.46 5.87 47.37
CA GLU A 45 15.79 6.20 46.85
C GLU A 45 15.79 6.29 45.32
N TYR A 46 15.11 5.36 44.65
CA TYR A 46 14.93 5.37 43.20
C TYR A 46 14.14 6.59 42.71
N GLU A 47 13.03 6.92 43.37
CA GLU A 47 12.21 8.10 43.04
C GLU A 47 13.00 9.40 43.22
N TRP A 48 13.75 9.52 44.32
CA TRP A 48 14.65 10.65 44.56
C TRP A 48 15.71 10.76 43.47
N ARG A 49 16.36 9.64 43.12
CA ARG A 49 17.40 9.65 42.09
C ARG A 49 16.83 10.00 40.71
N ARG A 50 15.63 9.55 40.39
CA ARG A 50 14.95 9.91 39.14
C ARG A 50 14.63 11.40 39.09
N ALA A 51 14.08 11.97 40.17
CA ALA A 51 13.78 13.39 40.26
C ALA A 51 15.04 14.27 40.15
N ASP A 52 16.15 13.82 40.76
CA ASP A 52 17.45 14.50 40.70
C ASP A 52 18.02 14.50 39.28
N LEU A 53 18.01 13.36 38.60
CA LEU A 53 18.43 13.24 37.20
C LEU A 53 17.59 14.10 36.25
N GLU A 54 16.27 14.15 36.45
CA GLU A 54 15.38 15.02 35.65
C GLU A 54 15.70 16.50 35.86
N ARG A 55 16.03 16.90 37.10
CA ARG A 55 16.43 18.28 37.42
C ARG A 55 17.74 18.64 36.74
N GLU A 56 18.77 17.79 36.85
CA GLU A 56 20.06 18.02 36.19
C GLU A 56 19.91 18.15 34.67
N ARG A 57 19.11 17.27 34.04
CA ARG A 57 18.84 17.33 32.60
C ARG A 57 18.18 18.63 32.18
N ARG A 58 17.21 19.14 32.95
CA ARG A 58 16.56 20.43 32.66
C ARG A 58 17.53 21.61 32.75
N VAL A 59 18.44 21.60 33.72
CA VAL A 59 19.49 22.64 33.84
C VAL A 59 20.42 22.60 32.63
N VAL A 60 20.91 21.42 32.26
CA VAL A 60 21.77 21.24 31.08
C VAL A 60 21.06 21.68 29.80
N LYS A 61 19.77 21.33 29.65
CA LYS A 61 18.94 21.76 28.53
C LYS A 61 18.82 23.29 28.46
N LEU A 62 18.51 23.93 29.58
CA LEU A 62 18.38 25.39 29.65
C LEU A 62 19.70 26.09 29.27
N GLU A 63 20.83 25.59 29.74
CA GLU A 63 22.15 26.11 29.35
C GLU A 63 22.45 25.93 27.86
N ASN A 64 22.05 24.80 27.27
CA ASN A 64 22.24 24.55 25.85
C ASN A 64 21.39 25.50 25.00
N GLU A 65 20.12 25.70 25.35
CA GLU A 65 19.24 26.66 24.67
C GLU A 65 19.80 28.09 24.76
N LYS A 66 20.26 28.52 25.93
CA LYS A 66 20.92 29.84 26.10
C LYS A 66 22.13 30.01 25.19
N ARG A 67 22.98 28.98 25.06
CA ARG A 67 24.15 29.02 24.15
C ARG A 67 23.75 29.21 22.69
N ILE A 68 22.69 28.54 22.25
CA ILE A 68 22.16 28.68 20.87
C ILE A 68 21.64 30.10 20.65
N ILE A 69 20.92 30.63 21.63
CA ILE A 69 20.37 31.99 21.57
C ILE A 69 21.48 33.04 21.54
N ASP A 70 22.52 32.90 22.36
CA ASP A 70 23.68 33.80 22.40
C ASP A 70 24.44 33.82 21.07
N ALA A 71 24.50 32.68 20.37
CA ALA A 71 25.07 32.64 19.03
C ALA A 71 24.26 33.49 18.03
N ARG A 72 22.91 33.41 18.08
CA ARG A 72 22.02 34.22 17.22
C ARG A 72 22.03 35.69 17.58
N HIS A 73 22.02 36.00 18.87
CA HIS A 73 22.17 37.37 19.36
C HIS A 73 23.45 38.02 18.80
N ARG A 74 24.60 37.34 18.90
CA ARG A 74 25.86 37.85 18.32
C ARG A 74 25.78 38.08 16.82
N GLN A 75 25.14 37.19 16.05
CA GLN A 75 24.97 37.37 14.61
C GLN A 75 24.13 38.61 14.28
N LEU A 76 23.00 38.81 14.94
CA LEU A 76 22.14 39.97 14.73
C LEU A 76 22.85 41.29 15.10
N VAL A 77 23.62 41.29 16.19
CA VAL A 77 24.44 42.45 16.57
C VAL A 77 25.45 42.77 15.47
N THR A 78 26.17 41.78 14.96
CA THR A 78 27.13 41.99 13.87
C THR A 78 26.46 42.54 12.62
N VAL A 79 25.31 41.99 12.20
CA VAL A 79 24.56 42.47 11.03
C VAL A 79 24.10 43.91 11.24
N SER A 80 23.53 44.22 12.41
CA SER A 80 23.11 45.58 12.75
C SER A 80 24.27 46.58 12.72
N GLN A 81 25.44 46.19 13.23
CA GLN A 81 26.65 47.03 13.22
C GLN A 81 27.17 47.24 11.80
N MET A 82 27.20 46.20 10.96
CA MET A 82 27.61 46.31 9.56
C MET A 82 26.65 47.19 8.77
N SER A 83 25.33 47.05 8.96
CA SER A 83 24.34 47.92 8.30
C SER A 83 24.49 49.39 8.72
N ALA A 84 24.76 49.66 10.00
CA ALA A 84 25.01 51.02 10.48
C ALA A 84 26.30 51.61 9.87
N LEU A 85 27.37 50.82 9.78
CA LEU A 85 28.62 51.20 9.15
C LEU A 85 28.43 51.52 7.66
N LEU A 86 27.71 50.65 6.93
CA LEU A 86 27.44 50.83 5.51
C LEU A 86 26.60 52.08 5.25
N ALA A 87 25.54 52.30 6.04
CA ALA A 87 24.74 53.52 5.99
C ALA A 87 25.58 54.78 6.24
N GLY A 88 26.52 54.72 7.19
CA GLY A 88 27.48 55.79 7.46
C GLY A 88 28.40 56.07 6.28
N PHE A 89 28.94 55.04 5.62
CA PHE A 89 29.75 55.20 4.41
C PHE A 89 28.95 55.75 3.23
N THR A 90 27.73 55.27 2.99
CA THR A 90 26.84 55.82 1.96
C THR A 90 26.60 57.32 2.19
N MET A 91 26.37 57.73 3.45
CA MET A 91 26.22 59.14 3.79
C MET A 91 27.52 59.95 3.60
N SER A 92 28.67 59.44 4.02
CA SER A 92 29.97 60.10 3.75
C SER A 92 30.19 60.29 2.25
N THR A 93 29.84 59.27 1.46
CA THR A 93 29.97 59.29 0.00
C THR A 93 29.06 60.35 -0.63
N ILE A 94 27.82 60.51 -0.14
CA ILE A 94 26.91 61.57 -0.59
C ILE A 94 27.51 62.97 -0.33
N VAL A 95 28.21 63.17 0.79
CA VAL A 95 28.70 64.49 1.21
C VAL A 95 30.08 64.82 0.63
N GLU A 96 30.97 63.84 0.53
CA GLU A 96 32.39 64.06 0.23
C GLU A 96 32.74 63.86 -1.26
N VAL A 97 31.90 63.16 -2.03
CA VAL A 97 32.19 62.95 -3.45
C VAL A 97 32.04 64.26 -4.22
N GLN A 98 33.18 64.80 -4.66
CA GLN A 98 33.24 65.95 -5.54
C GLN A 98 32.92 65.50 -6.97
N ILE A 99 31.66 65.68 -7.38
CA ILE A 99 31.22 65.36 -8.74
C ILE A 99 31.59 66.55 -9.64
N ALA A 100 32.31 66.29 -10.74
CA ALA A 100 32.73 67.33 -11.67
C ALA A 100 31.54 68.07 -12.29
N ASP A 101 31.67 69.39 -12.47
CA ASP A 101 30.59 70.26 -12.98
C ASP A 101 30.08 69.88 -14.38
N ALA A 102 30.85 69.09 -15.13
CA ALA A 102 30.48 68.60 -16.48
C ALA A 102 29.57 67.35 -16.47
N THR A 103 29.14 66.86 -15.30
CA THR A 103 28.36 65.62 -15.20
C THR A 103 26.91 65.82 -15.65
N SER A 104 26.38 64.86 -16.43
CA SER A 104 25.01 64.95 -16.94
C SER A 104 23.96 64.82 -15.83
N GLN A 105 22.92 65.64 -15.89
CA GLN A 105 21.86 65.70 -14.89
C GLN A 105 21.14 64.35 -14.62
N PRO A 106 20.89 63.48 -15.62
CA PRO A 106 20.28 62.17 -15.35
C PRO A 106 21.16 61.25 -14.49
N VAL A 107 22.49 61.31 -14.68
CA VAL A 107 23.44 60.51 -13.91
C VAL A 107 23.49 60.98 -12.46
N MET A 108 23.43 62.30 -12.23
CA MET A 108 23.33 62.89 -10.89
C MET A 108 22.08 62.43 -10.15
N VAL A 109 20.92 62.43 -10.82
CA VAL A 109 19.65 61.97 -10.24
C VAL A 109 19.70 60.48 -9.92
N ALA A 110 20.22 59.65 -10.83
CA ALA A 110 20.36 58.22 -10.61
C ALA A 110 21.29 57.91 -9.44
N TYR A 111 22.44 58.59 -9.35
CA TYR A 111 23.38 58.46 -8.25
C TYR A 111 22.75 58.81 -6.90
N GLY A 112 22.12 59.99 -6.79
CA GLY A 112 21.45 60.41 -5.55
C GLY A 112 20.30 59.48 -5.14
N ALA A 113 19.52 59.00 -6.11
CA ALA A 113 18.42 58.06 -5.85
C ALA A 113 18.91 56.70 -5.33
N VAL A 114 19.99 56.16 -5.92
CA VAL A 114 20.59 54.89 -5.48
C VAL A 114 21.18 55.02 -4.08
N CYS A 115 21.93 56.09 -3.79
CA CYS A 115 22.50 56.30 -2.46
C CYS A 115 21.40 56.50 -1.39
N CYS A 116 20.32 57.22 -1.71
CA CYS A 116 19.18 57.37 -0.79
C CYS A 116 18.48 56.03 -0.54
N LEU A 117 18.26 55.23 -1.59
CA LEU A 117 17.64 53.91 -1.48
C LEU A 117 18.50 52.97 -0.62
N GLU A 118 19.82 52.92 -0.88
CA GLU A 118 20.76 52.12 -0.11
C GLU A 118 20.73 52.51 1.38
N PHE A 119 20.77 53.81 1.68
CA PHE A 119 20.67 54.31 3.06
C PHE A 119 19.37 53.88 3.75
N ILE A 120 18.23 54.02 3.07
CA ILE A 120 16.92 53.62 3.60
C ILE A 120 16.88 52.11 3.86
N VAL A 121 17.40 51.29 2.94
CA VAL A 121 17.43 49.84 3.10
C VAL A 121 18.32 49.43 4.27
N MET A 122 19.50 50.04 4.41
CA MET A 122 20.41 49.76 5.54
C MET A 122 19.80 50.20 6.87
N LEU A 123 19.11 51.34 6.92
CA LEU A 123 18.38 51.79 8.11
C LEU A 123 17.25 50.83 8.48
N MET A 124 16.47 50.38 7.51
CA MET A 124 15.40 49.39 7.73
C MET A 124 15.97 48.05 8.22
N CYS A 125 17.11 47.60 7.68
CA CYS A 125 17.80 46.40 8.16
C CYS A 125 18.26 46.55 9.63
N MET A 126 18.79 47.72 9.99
CA MET A 126 19.19 48.00 11.38
C MET A 126 17.98 48.01 12.33
N LEU A 127 16.87 48.64 11.93
CA LEU A 127 15.64 48.69 12.73
C LEU A 127 15.03 47.31 12.93
N THR A 128 14.99 46.47 11.89
CA THR A 128 14.47 45.11 12.00
C THR A 128 15.36 44.22 12.86
N CYS A 129 16.70 44.32 12.72
CA CYS A 129 17.63 43.62 13.60
C CYS A 129 17.45 44.05 15.06
N THR A 130 17.23 45.33 15.31
CA THR A 130 16.98 45.85 16.67
C THR A 130 15.68 45.33 17.26
N ALA A 131 14.60 45.29 16.47
CA ALA A 131 13.32 44.71 16.90
C ALA A 131 13.43 43.20 17.18
N LEU A 132 14.17 42.46 16.35
CA LEU A 132 14.45 41.04 16.56
C LEU A 132 15.29 40.79 17.81
N LEU A 133 16.32 41.61 18.04
CA LEU A 133 17.12 41.56 19.26
C LEU A 133 16.25 41.77 20.51
N LEU A 134 15.36 42.76 20.48
CA LEU A 134 14.44 43.03 21.59
C LEU A 134 13.45 41.88 21.83
N ALA A 135 12.92 41.28 20.76
CA ALA A 135 12.07 40.09 20.85
C ALA A 135 12.82 38.88 21.43
N LEU A 136 14.06 38.66 20.99
CA LEU A 136 14.92 37.58 21.46
C LEU A 136 15.30 37.76 22.93
N THR A 137 15.66 38.97 23.36
CA THR A 137 15.89 39.27 24.78
C THR A 137 14.63 38.99 25.61
N ARG A 138 13.46 39.43 25.14
CA ARG A 138 12.19 39.17 25.84
C ARG A 138 11.90 37.67 25.97
N PHE A 139 12.13 36.89 24.93
CA PHE A 139 11.94 35.44 24.93
C PHE A 139 12.86 34.75 25.97
N VAL A 140 14.15 35.11 25.98
CA VAL A 140 15.12 34.58 26.94
C VAL A 140 14.72 34.89 28.39
N THR A 141 14.29 36.12 28.65
CA THR A 141 14.00 36.58 30.02
C THR A 141 12.68 36.04 30.57
N HIS A 142 11.64 35.91 29.73
CA HIS A 142 10.29 35.67 30.22
C HIS A 142 9.64 34.36 29.76
N THR A 143 10.16 33.70 28.73
CA THR A 143 9.46 32.57 28.08
C THR A 143 10.28 31.27 28.14
N LEU A 144 11.58 31.35 27.87
CA LEU A 144 12.44 30.18 27.72
C LEU A 144 12.42 29.23 28.92
N GLU A 145 12.56 29.76 30.14
CA GLU A 145 12.58 28.94 31.35
C GLU A 145 11.24 28.24 31.58
N GLY A 146 10.13 28.94 31.35
CA GLY A 146 8.78 28.38 31.42
C GLY A 146 8.55 27.26 30.41
N GLU A 147 9.00 27.44 29.16
CA GLU A 147 8.86 26.41 28.12
C GLU A 147 9.73 25.17 28.41
N VAL A 148 10.97 25.35 28.90
CA VAL A 148 11.82 24.21 29.31
C VAL A 148 11.23 23.47 30.51
N HIS A 149 10.55 24.17 31.42
CA HIS A 149 9.84 23.54 32.53
C HIS A 149 8.57 22.79 32.10
N ALA A 150 7.91 23.23 31.03
CA ALA A 150 6.72 22.56 30.50
C ALA A 150 7.03 21.24 29.77
N LEU A 151 8.26 21.02 29.32
CA LEU A 151 8.66 19.79 28.61
C LEU A 151 8.57 18.55 29.51
N SER A 152 8.11 17.44 28.92
CA SER A 152 8.17 16.11 29.52
C SER A 152 9.60 15.54 29.46
N SER A 153 9.85 14.48 30.23
CA SER A 153 11.19 13.87 30.32
C SER A 153 11.70 13.30 29.00
N LEU A 154 10.82 12.81 28.11
CA LEU A 154 11.17 12.34 26.77
C LEU A 154 11.47 13.49 25.79
N GLU A 155 10.86 14.66 25.98
CA GLU A 155 11.00 15.78 25.06
C GLU A 155 12.29 16.60 25.29
N LEU A 156 12.89 16.50 26.47
CA LEU A 156 14.09 17.27 26.83
C LEU A 156 15.25 17.07 25.85
N ASP A 157 15.39 15.87 25.29
CA ASP A 157 16.48 15.54 24.36
C ASP A 157 16.17 15.90 22.90
N VAL A 158 14.89 16.05 22.53
CA VAL A 158 14.45 16.15 21.13
C VAL A 158 13.93 17.55 20.77
N VAL A 159 13.20 18.19 21.68
CA VAL A 159 12.48 19.44 21.42
C VAL A 159 13.33 20.63 21.85
N SER A 160 13.53 21.61 20.97
CA SER A 160 14.14 22.89 21.33
C SER A 160 13.08 23.99 21.32
N PRO A 161 12.75 24.56 22.49
CA PRO A 161 11.81 25.67 22.62
C PRO A 161 12.23 26.89 21.78
N PHE A 162 13.54 27.22 21.77
CA PHE A 162 14.03 28.32 20.96
C PHE A 162 13.86 28.07 19.46
N TYR A 163 14.13 26.88 18.95
CA TYR A 163 13.93 26.60 17.53
C TYR A 163 12.45 26.65 17.11
N GLY A 164 11.54 26.15 17.95
CA GLY A 164 10.10 26.27 17.72
C GLY A 164 9.63 27.73 17.64
N TRP A 165 10.20 28.61 18.46
CA TRP A 165 9.93 30.04 18.45
C TRP A 165 10.64 30.79 17.30
N TRP A 166 11.89 30.41 16.97
CA TRP A 166 12.80 31.17 16.10
C TRP A 166 12.74 30.80 14.61
N LEU A 167 12.51 29.52 14.26
CA LEU A 167 12.66 29.03 12.87
C LEU A 167 11.45 28.24 12.38
N ARG A 168 10.90 28.70 11.25
CA ARG A 168 10.31 27.81 10.24
C ARG A 168 11.44 27.39 9.29
N ASN A 169 11.53 26.11 8.95
CA ASN A 169 12.66 25.59 8.16
C ASN A 169 12.54 26.02 6.70
N ILE A 170 13.67 26.46 6.12
CA ILE A 170 13.78 26.86 4.71
C ILE A 170 14.40 25.72 3.93
N ILE A 171 13.75 25.33 2.84
CA ILE A 171 14.29 24.39 1.86
C ILE A 171 14.51 25.15 0.58
N ALA A 172 15.72 25.03 0.02
CA ALA A 172 16.10 25.70 -1.21
C ALA A 172 16.63 24.68 -2.21
N ALA A 173 16.13 24.78 -3.44
CA ALA A 173 16.78 24.18 -4.59
C ALA A 173 17.71 25.22 -5.22
N VAL A 174 18.97 24.84 -5.43
CA VAL A 174 20.00 25.68 -6.03
C VAL A 174 20.60 24.95 -7.23
N GLY A 175 20.68 25.62 -8.37
CA GLY A 175 21.20 25.02 -9.59
C GLY A 175 21.56 26.04 -10.66
N ASP A 176 22.62 25.75 -11.40
CA ASP A 176 22.95 26.52 -12.60
C ASP A 176 21.94 26.23 -13.72
N GLN A 177 21.60 27.24 -14.52
CA GLN A 177 20.63 27.16 -15.63
C GLN A 177 19.17 26.85 -15.24
N MET A 178 18.78 26.98 -13.97
CA MET A 178 17.37 26.86 -13.55
C MET A 178 16.44 27.83 -14.31
N ASN A 179 16.93 29.04 -14.62
CA ASN A 179 16.24 30.07 -15.40
C ASN A 179 16.05 29.72 -16.90
N GLN A 180 16.83 28.77 -17.43
CA GLN A 180 16.75 28.32 -18.82
C GLN A 180 16.07 26.94 -18.96
N THR A 181 15.65 26.33 -17.85
CA THR A 181 15.07 24.98 -17.83
C THR A 181 13.61 25.02 -17.40
N PRO A 182 12.65 24.96 -18.35
CA PRO A 182 11.24 24.94 -18.01
C PRO A 182 10.86 23.76 -17.09
N GLY A 183 9.98 24.02 -16.12
CA GLY A 183 9.42 22.98 -15.25
C GLY A 183 10.19 22.71 -13.96
N VAL A 184 11.32 23.37 -13.70
CA VAL A 184 12.07 23.27 -12.44
C VAL A 184 11.19 23.71 -11.24
N CYS A 185 10.56 24.88 -11.30
CA CYS A 185 9.68 25.36 -10.22
C CYS A 185 8.50 24.41 -10.00
N ALA A 186 7.85 23.97 -11.09
CA ALA A 186 6.71 23.04 -11.04
C ALA A 186 7.12 21.70 -10.41
N ARG A 187 8.34 21.24 -10.67
CA ARG A 187 8.88 20.02 -10.06
C ARG A 187 9.12 20.20 -8.57
N PHE A 188 9.73 21.30 -8.15
CA PHE A 188 9.98 21.63 -6.74
C PHE A 188 8.70 21.71 -5.92
N PHE A 189 7.76 22.56 -6.34
CA PHE A 189 6.49 22.74 -5.63
C PHE A 189 5.57 21.52 -5.79
N GLY A 190 5.60 20.85 -6.93
CA GLY A 190 4.89 19.59 -7.14
C GLY A 190 5.40 18.47 -6.24
N ALA A 191 6.70 18.43 -5.92
CA ALA A 191 7.26 17.46 -4.99
C ALA A 191 6.78 17.70 -3.55
N LEU A 192 6.76 18.95 -3.10
CA LEU A 192 6.19 19.33 -1.81
C LEU A 192 4.69 19.02 -1.75
N GLY A 193 3.96 19.32 -2.82
CA GLY A 193 2.52 19.01 -2.94
C GLY A 193 2.22 17.52 -2.88
N ARG A 194 2.94 16.68 -3.65
CA ARG A 194 2.80 15.20 -3.60
C ARG A 194 3.12 14.63 -2.22
N ALA A 195 4.05 15.23 -1.49
CA ALA A 195 4.36 14.86 -0.12
C ALA A 195 3.35 15.40 0.92
N LYS A 196 2.28 16.09 0.47
CA LYS A 196 1.26 16.74 1.31
C LYS A 196 1.86 17.79 2.27
N ILE A 197 2.93 18.47 1.86
CA ILE A 197 3.63 19.48 2.67
C ILE A 197 3.20 20.87 2.23
N ASN A 198 2.65 21.63 3.17
CA ASN A 198 2.20 22.98 2.91
C ASN A 198 3.38 23.96 2.82
N VAL A 199 3.35 24.83 1.81
CA VAL A 199 4.36 25.89 1.61
C VAL A 199 3.86 27.18 2.25
N LEU A 200 4.59 27.66 3.24
CA LEU A 200 4.20 28.81 4.06
C LEU A 200 4.66 30.14 3.46
N ALA A 201 5.78 30.12 2.74
CA ALA A 201 6.30 31.25 1.99
C ALA A 201 7.20 30.78 0.86
N ILE A 202 7.30 31.59 -0.19
CA ILE A 202 8.11 31.32 -1.38
C ILE A 202 9.06 32.50 -1.58
N SER A 203 10.32 32.21 -1.90
CA SER A 203 11.32 33.19 -2.30
C SER A 203 12.13 32.66 -3.48
N GLN A 204 12.47 33.54 -4.42
CA GLN A 204 13.34 33.22 -5.56
C GLN A 204 14.44 34.27 -5.63
N GLY A 205 15.69 33.82 -5.67
CA GLY A 205 16.83 34.73 -5.82
C GLY A 205 16.78 35.47 -7.16
N SER A 206 17.28 36.71 -7.20
CA SER A 206 17.31 37.54 -8.41
C SER A 206 18.17 36.97 -9.55
N SER A 207 19.12 36.10 -9.24
CA SER A 207 19.88 35.34 -10.24
C SER A 207 19.10 34.18 -10.83
N GLU A 208 17.91 33.88 -10.28
CA GLU A 208 17.05 32.75 -10.59
C GLU A 208 17.75 31.38 -10.50
N ARG A 209 18.92 31.35 -9.84
CA ARG A 209 19.68 30.14 -9.53
C ARG A 209 19.22 29.47 -8.24
N ASN A 210 18.30 30.09 -7.50
CA ASN A 210 17.68 29.49 -6.33
C ASN A 210 16.18 29.72 -6.31
N ILE A 211 15.46 28.72 -5.79
CA ILE A 211 14.07 28.83 -5.35
C ILE A 211 14.01 28.22 -3.96
N SER A 212 13.40 28.95 -3.04
CA SER A 212 13.28 28.59 -1.63
C SER A 212 11.82 28.55 -1.19
N ALA A 213 11.47 27.57 -0.37
CA ALA A 213 10.19 27.44 0.30
C ALA A 213 10.37 27.32 1.81
N VAL A 214 9.52 27.99 2.56
CA VAL A 214 9.41 27.85 4.01
C VAL A 214 8.37 26.78 4.33
N VAL A 215 8.75 25.78 5.13
CA VAL A 215 7.88 24.69 5.60
C VAL A 215 7.86 24.63 7.13
N ARG A 216 6.91 23.89 7.71
CA ARG A 216 6.92 23.63 9.16
C ARG A 216 8.14 22.80 9.54
N TYR A 217 8.59 22.93 10.79
CA TYR A 217 9.76 22.21 11.29
C TYR A 217 9.57 20.69 11.19
N GLU A 218 8.41 20.19 11.63
CA GLU A 218 8.01 18.78 11.56
C GLU A 218 8.06 18.20 10.13
N ASP A 219 7.73 19.02 9.12
CA ASP A 219 7.69 18.60 7.72
C ASP A 219 9.06 18.67 7.04
N SER A 220 10.08 19.27 7.68
CA SER A 220 11.34 19.63 7.01
C SER A 220 12.11 18.43 6.47
N ALA A 221 12.20 17.34 7.23
CA ALA A 221 12.91 16.14 6.80
C ALA A 221 12.19 15.45 5.63
N ALA A 222 10.85 15.39 5.68
CA ALA A 222 10.02 14.85 4.60
C ALA A 222 10.10 15.72 3.33
N ALA A 223 10.07 17.04 3.50
CA ALA A 223 10.16 18.01 2.41
C ALA A 223 11.51 17.97 1.72
N LEU A 224 12.61 17.86 2.48
CA LEU A 224 13.95 17.71 1.92
C LEU A 224 14.04 16.43 1.09
N ARG A 225 13.54 15.30 1.62
CA ARG A 225 13.52 14.02 0.89
C ARG A 225 12.69 14.09 -0.38
N ALA A 226 11.50 14.66 -0.31
CA ALA A 226 10.58 14.79 -1.45
C ALA A 226 11.16 15.68 -2.56
N VAL A 227 11.72 16.83 -2.18
CA VAL A 227 12.39 17.71 -3.14
C VAL A 227 13.61 17.02 -3.73
N HIS A 228 14.47 16.41 -2.91
CA HIS A 228 15.66 15.72 -3.37
C HIS A 228 15.34 14.57 -4.33
N SER A 229 14.33 13.74 -4.02
CA SER A 229 13.89 12.65 -4.91
C SER A 229 13.27 13.14 -6.23
N SER A 230 12.74 14.37 -6.23
CA SER A 230 12.22 14.95 -7.46
C SER A 230 13.32 15.51 -8.38
N PHE A 231 14.42 16.03 -7.81
CA PHE A 231 15.49 16.68 -8.57
C PHE A 231 16.63 15.76 -8.96
N PHE A 232 16.99 14.83 -8.08
CA PHE A 232 17.94 13.79 -8.41
C PHE A 232 17.21 12.66 -9.14
N LEU A 233 17.92 12.00 -10.05
CA LEU A 233 17.52 10.77 -10.74
C LEU A 233 17.38 9.61 -9.74
N SER A 234 16.68 9.80 -8.62
CA SER A 234 16.33 8.68 -7.76
C SER A 234 15.30 7.87 -8.51
N ASP A 235 15.56 6.57 -8.63
CA ASP A 235 14.58 5.65 -9.16
C ASP A 235 13.24 5.84 -8.45
N GLN A 236 12.15 5.73 -9.19
CA GLN A 236 10.82 5.62 -8.60
C GLN A 236 10.75 4.25 -7.93
N THR A 237 11.19 4.21 -6.67
CA THR A 237 11.26 2.98 -5.92
C THR A 237 9.90 2.61 -5.37
N LEU A 238 9.39 1.46 -5.78
CA LEU A 238 8.18 0.85 -5.24
C LEU A 238 8.58 -0.21 -4.22
N SER A 239 8.20 0.02 -2.96
CA SER A 239 8.31 -0.97 -1.89
C SER A 239 7.10 -1.89 -1.93
N ILE A 240 7.30 -3.16 -2.27
CA ILE A 240 6.23 -4.12 -2.50
C ILE A 240 6.18 -5.16 -1.38
N GLY A 241 4.99 -5.34 -0.79
CA GLY A 241 4.63 -6.51 -0.01
C GLY A 241 3.76 -7.46 -0.84
N LEU A 242 4.21 -8.69 -1.04
CA LEU A 242 3.45 -9.74 -1.72
C LEU A 242 2.81 -10.65 -0.68
N ILE A 243 1.50 -10.88 -0.72
CA ILE A 243 0.79 -11.74 0.23
C ILE A 243 -0.02 -12.80 -0.50
N GLY A 244 -0.17 -13.97 0.13
CA GLY A 244 -0.95 -15.08 -0.43
C GLY A 244 -0.12 -16.10 -1.21
N LEU A 245 1.21 -16.05 -1.07
CA LEU A 245 2.10 -17.08 -1.61
C LEU A 245 1.98 -18.35 -0.77
N GLU A 246 2.00 -19.53 -1.41
CA GLU A 246 2.17 -20.79 -0.70
C GLU A 246 3.33 -21.59 -1.29
N PHE A 247 3.96 -22.36 -0.41
CA PHE A 247 4.96 -23.35 -0.78
C PHE A 247 4.25 -24.69 -0.98
N GLU A 248 3.72 -24.92 -2.18
CA GLU A 248 3.31 -26.26 -2.57
C GLU A 248 4.50 -27.05 -3.15
N GLU A 249 4.41 -28.39 -3.18
CA GLU A 249 5.47 -29.27 -3.71
C GLU A 249 5.83 -28.96 -5.18
N ASP A 250 4.93 -28.29 -5.91
CA ASP A 250 5.12 -27.84 -7.29
C ASP A 250 5.14 -26.30 -7.36
N GLU A 251 6.25 -25.71 -6.88
CA GLU A 251 6.48 -24.25 -6.77
C GLU A 251 6.32 -23.48 -8.10
N THR A 252 6.23 -24.19 -9.23
CA THR A 252 6.20 -23.63 -10.57
C THR A 252 4.86 -23.01 -10.97
N ASN A 253 3.75 -23.31 -10.28
CA ASN A 253 2.41 -22.88 -10.68
C ASN A 253 1.73 -21.88 -9.72
N SER A 254 2.49 -21.00 -9.07
CA SER A 254 1.95 -19.91 -8.26
C SER A 254 1.99 -18.57 -8.99
N THR A 255 0.90 -17.81 -8.94
CA THR A 255 0.86 -16.43 -9.51
C THR A 255 1.89 -15.52 -8.83
N GLY A 256 2.13 -15.69 -7.53
CA GLY A 256 3.15 -14.93 -6.80
C GLY A 256 4.57 -15.25 -7.28
N VAL A 257 4.90 -16.52 -7.47
CA VAL A 257 6.21 -16.95 -8.01
C VAL A 257 6.40 -16.44 -9.44
N ALA A 258 5.37 -16.57 -10.28
CA ALA A 258 5.41 -16.06 -11.65
C ALA A 258 5.62 -14.53 -11.69
N LEU A 259 5.04 -13.78 -10.75
CA LEU A 259 5.23 -12.33 -10.62
C LEU A 259 6.67 -11.98 -10.23
N LEU A 260 7.24 -12.68 -9.24
CA LEU A 260 8.64 -12.49 -8.84
C LEU A 260 9.60 -12.71 -10.00
N LYS A 261 9.39 -13.81 -10.75
CA LYS A 261 10.17 -14.12 -11.95
C LYS A 261 10.09 -13.01 -12.99
N GLN A 262 8.90 -12.50 -13.27
CA GLN A 262 8.72 -11.40 -14.23
C GLN A 262 9.36 -10.09 -13.76
N TYR A 263 9.27 -9.78 -12.46
CA TYR A 263 9.94 -8.62 -11.87
C TYR A 263 11.45 -8.74 -11.97
N HIS A 264 12.02 -9.87 -11.53
CA HIS A 264 13.45 -10.12 -11.57
C HIS A 264 14.01 -9.96 -12.99
N GLN A 265 13.35 -10.56 -13.99
CA GLN A 265 13.76 -10.48 -15.40
C GLN A 265 13.75 -9.06 -15.99
N GLN A 266 12.89 -8.17 -15.50
CA GLN A 266 12.69 -6.83 -16.06
C GLN A 266 13.30 -5.71 -15.20
N ARG A 267 13.71 -5.99 -13.96
CA ARG A 267 14.14 -4.99 -12.97
C ARG A 267 15.23 -4.06 -13.51
N ASP A 268 16.33 -4.62 -14.03
CA ASP A 268 17.44 -3.82 -14.55
C ASP A 268 17.03 -2.96 -15.75
N PHE A 269 16.26 -3.53 -16.68
CA PHE A 269 15.77 -2.81 -17.85
C PHE A 269 14.85 -1.65 -17.45
N LEU A 270 13.92 -1.89 -16.52
CA LEU A 270 12.99 -0.89 -16.01
C LEU A 270 13.70 0.24 -15.27
N LYS A 271 14.68 -0.12 -14.44
CA LYS A 271 15.51 0.85 -13.72
C LYS A 271 16.29 1.73 -14.69
N GLN A 272 17.02 1.13 -15.63
CA GLN A 272 17.86 1.87 -16.59
C GLN A 272 17.06 2.71 -17.60
N ARG A 273 15.91 2.20 -18.08
CA ARG A 273 15.17 2.85 -19.18
C ARG A 273 14.05 3.77 -18.69
N PHE A 274 13.37 3.38 -17.62
CA PHE A 274 12.15 4.02 -17.14
C PHE A 274 12.29 4.62 -15.72
N ASN A 275 13.47 4.49 -15.09
CA ASN A 275 13.72 4.97 -13.73
C ASN A 275 12.70 4.41 -12.74
N VAL A 276 12.37 3.11 -12.89
CA VAL A 276 11.47 2.36 -12.00
C VAL A 276 12.27 1.28 -11.29
N ASP A 277 12.32 1.35 -9.95
CA ASP A 277 13.01 0.37 -9.12
C ASP A 277 11.99 -0.41 -8.30
N ILE A 278 11.71 -1.64 -8.74
CA ILE A 278 10.76 -2.53 -8.07
C ILE A 278 11.51 -3.30 -7.00
N ARG A 279 11.06 -3.20 -5.75
CA ARG A 279 11.66 -3.89 -4.61
C ARG A 279 10.62 -4.71 -3.86
N VAL A 280 10.70 -6.04 -3.95
CA VAL A 280 9.85 -6.93 -3.15
C VAL A 280 10.49 -7.13 -1.81
N ARG A 281 9.95 -6.47 -0.79
CA ARG A 281 10.54 -6.37 0.55
C ARG A 281 9.88 -7.27 1.57
N ALA A 282 8.65 -7.71 1.32
CA ALA A 282 7.99 -8.64 2.20
C ALA A 282 7.20 -9.68 1.41
N ILE A 283 7.23 -10.93 1.87
CA ILE A 283 6.43 -12.02 1.32
C ILE A 283 5.66 -12.65 2.46
N GLY A 284 4.33 -12.70 2.36
CA GLY A 284 3.44 -13.33 3.33
C GLY A 284 2.77 -14.56 2.75
N THR A 285 2.79 -15.65 3.49
CA THR A 285 1.99 -16.85 3.20
C THR A 285 0.66 -16.81 3.95
N HIS A 286 -0.38 -17.37 3.34
CA HIS A 286 -1.74 -17.35 3.84
C HIS A 286 -2.04 -18.60 4.70
N ILE A 287 -2.01 -19.79 4.10
CA ILE A 287 -2.29 -21.09 4.73
C ILE A 287 -1.29 -21.38 5.84
N SER A 288 0.01 -21.26 5.54
CA SER A 288 1.05 -21.49 6.55
C SER A 288 1.24 -20.34 7.54
N SER A 289 0.63 -19.17 7.27
CA SER A 289 0.67 -17.97 8.13
C SER A 289 2.10 -17.60 8.57
N LYS A 290 3.01 -17.50 7.59
CA LYS A 290 4.41 -17.08 7.77
C LYS A 290 4.73 -15.84 6.93
N MET A 291 5.84 -15.18 7.22
CA MET A 291 6.37 -14.08 6.42
C MET A 291 7.89 -14.11 6.30
N LEU A 292 8.39 -13.56 5.20
CA LEU A 292 9.78 -13.23 4.96
C LEU A 292 9.90 -11.71 4.84
N LEU A 293 10.86 -11.13 5.55
CA LEU A 293 11.17 -9.71 5.50
C LEU A 293 12.56 -9.52 4.91
N ASP A 294 12.62 -8.88 3.74
CA ASP A 294 13.85 -8.64 3.00
C ASP A 294 14.19 -7.14 2.94
N PHE A 295 15.40 -6.79 3.34
CA PHE A 295 15.85 -5.39 3.40
C PHE A 295 16.42 -4.89 2.07
N GLU A 296 16.91 -5.79 1.22
CA GLU A 296 17.49 -5.43 -0.08
C GLU A 296 16.41 -5.25 -1.15
N GLY A 297 15.31 -6.00 -1.04
CA GLY A 297 14.17 -5.97 -1.93
C GLY A 297 14.34 -6.78 -3.22
N ASP A 298 15.29 -7.73 -3.23
CA ASP A 298 15.67 -8.51 -4.42
C ASP A 298 15.33 -10.00 -4.27
N VAL A 299 14.16 -10.30 -3.72
CA VAL A 299 13.72 -11.69 -3.56
C VAL A 299 13.35 -12.26 -4.93
N THR A 300 14.15 -13.20 -5.42
CA THR A 300 13.88 -13.95 -6.64
C THR A 300 13.07 -15.21 -6.37
N GLU A 301 12.53 -15.82 -7.41
CA GLU A 301 11.85 -17.13 -7.32
C GLU A 301 12.80 -18.23 -6.82
N GLU A 302 14.07 -18.18 -7.20
CA GLU A 302 15.09 -19.16 -6.80
C GLU A 302 15.50 -18.97 -5.33
N ALA A 303 15.54 -17.72 -4.87
CA ALA A 303 15.83 -17.39 -3.48
C ALA A 303 14.73 -17.87 -2.53
N LEU A 304 13.46 -17.92 -2.98
CA LEU A 304 12.38 -18.48 -2.17
C LEU A 304 12.59 -19.94 -1.80
N ALA A 305 13.13 -20.74 -2.73
CA ALA A 305 13.39 -22.16 -2.50
C ALA A 305 14.48 -22.38 -1.44
N THR A 306 15.48 -21.51 -1.38
CA THR A 306 16.63 -21.63 -0.45
C THR A 306 16.40 -20.95 0.89
N ARG A 307 15.49 -19.98 0.98
CA ARG A 307 15.23 -19.17 2.19
C ARG A 307 14.01 -19.63 3.01
N LYS A 308 13.54 -20.86 2.81
CA LYS A 308 12.36 -21.41 3.53
C LYS A 308 12.49 -21.34 5.05
N ASP A 309 13.71 -21.49 5.57
CA ASP A 309 14.00 -21.45 7.00
C ASP A 309 14.03 -20.03 7.59
N GLU A 310 14.06 -18.99 6.74
CA GLU A 310 14.03 -17.58 7.18
C GLU A 310 12.60 -17.07 7.41
N PHE A 311 11.57 -17.85 7.03
CA PHE A 311 10.18 -17.48 7.23
C PHE A 311 9.80 -17.53 8.71
N VAL A 312 9.42 -16.38 9.26
CA VAL A 312 8.94 -16.23 10.63
C VAL A 312 7.40 -16.25 10.68
N PRO A 313 6.75 -16.45 11.83
CA PRO A 313 5.29 -16.34 11.94
C PRO A 313 4.79 -14.99 11.40
N PHE A 314 3.67 -15.00 10.68
CA PHE A 314 3.11 -13.80 10.06
C PHE A 314 2.58 -12.84 11.12
N ASP A 315 3.17 -11.64 11.17
CA ASP A 315 2.70 -10.52 11.99
C ASP A 315 2.26 -9.37 11.08
N ARG A 316 1.01 -8.94 11.25
CA ARG A 316 0.36 -7.95 10.38
C ARG A 316 1.05 -6.58 10.43
N ASP A 317 1.37 -6.12 11.64
CA ASP A 317 1.96 -4.80 11.84
C ASP A 317 3.43 -4.79 11.44
N GLN A 318 4.17 -5.85 11.76
CA GLN A 318 5.56 -5.98 11.36
C GLN A 318 5.71 -6.07 9.84
N PHE A 319 4.86 -6.86 9.16
CA PHE A 319 4.81 -6.93 7.70
C PHE A 319 4.56 -5.56 7.09
N LEU A 320 3.52 -4.86 7.55
CA LEU A 320 3.13 -3.56 7.02
C LEU A 320 4.19 -2.49 7.28
N ASN A 321 4.73 -2.41 8.49
CA ASN A 321 5.76 -1.46 8.86
C ASN A 321 7.06 -1.69 8.08
N HIS A 322 7.40 -2.96 7.79
CA HIS A 322 8.56 -3.27 6.96
C HIS A 322 8.36 -2.79 5.52
N VAL A 323 7.19 -3.04 4.91
CA VAL A 323 6.86 -2.54 3.57
C VAL A 323 6.84 -1.00 3.55
N CYS A 324 6.25 -0.37 4.56
CA CYS A 324 6.08 1.08 4.69
C CYS A 324 7.30 1.78 5.31
N ALA A 325 8.50 1.47 4.82
CA ALA A 325 9.71 2.10 5.35
C ALA A 325 9.81 3.58 4.94
N ASP A 326 10.10 4.47 5.92
CA ASP A 326 10.11 5.94 5.76
C ASP A 326 11.02 6.49 4.65
N HIS A 327 12.06 5.72 4.28
CA HIS A 327 13.01 6.11 3.24
C HIS A 327 12.54 5.75 1.82
N LEU A 328 11.43 5.02 1.69
CA LEU A 328 10.82 4.65 0.41
C LEU A 328 9.49 5.39 0.24
N PRO A 329 9.30 6.17 -0.82
CA PRO A 329 8.15 7.07 -0.93
C PRO A 329 6.85 6.40 -1.40
N HIS A 330 6.92 5.20 -1.98
CA HIS A 330 5.76 4.53 -2.58
C HIS A 330 5.64 3.09 -2.08
N TRP A 331 4.47 2.76 -1.51
CA TRP A 331 4.20 1.47 -0.89
C TRP A 331 3.05 0.75 -1.59
N LEU A 332 3.27 -0.49 -1.96
CA LEU A 332 2.30 -1.31 -2.68
C LEU A 332 2.17 -2.67 -1.98
N ILE A 333 0.93 -3.11 -1.78
CA ILE A 333 0.63 -4.49 -1.41
C ILE A 333 -0.03 -5.18 -2.60
N ILE A 334 0.46 -6.38 -2.91
CA ILE A 334 -0.08 -7.24 -3.95
C ILE A 334 -0.62 -8.49 -3.28
N ASP A 335 -1.94 -8.71 -3.37
CA ASP A 335 -2.59 -9.91 -2.84
C ASP A 335 -2.86 -10.92 -3.97
N VAL A 336 -2.16 -12.05 -3.90
CA VAL A 336 -2.34 -13.20 -4.80
C VAL A 336 -3.08 -14.36 -4.12
N SER A 337 -3.62 -14.14 -2.92
CA SER A 337 -4.39 -15.15 -2.19
C SER A 337 -5.79 -15.37 -2.78
N ASN A 338 -6.47 -16.40 -2.27
CA ASN A 338 -7.91 -16.61 -2.45
C ASN A 338 -8.66 -16.44 -1.11
N SER A 339 -8.24 -15.47 -0.28
CA SER A 339 -8.74 -15.30 1.09
C SER A 339 -9.82 -14.21 1.19
N SER A 340 -11.02 -14.57 1.65
CA SER A 340 -12.06 -13.58 1.96
C SER A 340 -11.67 -12.67 3.15
N HIS A 341 -10.88 -13.19 4.09
CA HIS A 341 -10.38 -12.45 5.25
C HIS A 341 -9.40 -11.34 4.88
N HIS A 342 -8.53 -11.54 3.89
CA HIS A 342 -7.63 -10.49 3.41
C HIS A 342 -8.41 -9.26 2.91
N VAL A 343 -9.42 -9.49 2.08
CA VAL A 343 -10.29 -8.43 1.57
C VAL A 343 -11.04 -7.75 2.71
N LYS A 344 -11.62 -8.54 3.63
CA LYS A 344 -12.48 -8.00 4.67
C LYS A 344 -11.71 -7.21 5.72
N ASP A 345 -10.60 -7.78 6.20
CA ASP A 345 -9.94 -7.34 7.41
C ASP A 345 -8.68 -6.51 7.12
N LEU A 346 -7.96 -6.76 6.01
CA LEU A 346 -6.66 -6.15 5.75
C LEU A 346 -6.73 -4.97 4.77
N TYR A 347 -7.50 -5.07 3.68
CA TYR A 347 -7.53 -4.03 2.64
C TYR A 347 -7.94 -2.66 3.18
N PRO A 348 -9.01 -2.53 4.02
CA PRO A 348 -9.36 -1.24 4.60
C PRO A 348 -8.23 -0.63 5.45
N GLN A 349 -7.49 -1.46 6.18
CA GLN A 349 -6.37 -1.01 7.03
C GLN A 349 -5.20 -0.51 6.19
N TRP A 350 -4.86 -1.22 5.11
CA TRP A 350 -3.79 -0.83 4.20
C TRP A 350 -4.11 0.46 3.45
N LEU A 351 -5.34 0.60 2.94
CA LEU A 351 -5.80 1.83 2.29
C LEU A 351 -5.80 3.01 3.28
N ALA A 352 -6.25 2.80 4.52
CA ALA A 352 -6.20 3.84 5.57
C ALA A 352 -4.76 4.26 5.93
N ARG A 353 -3.79 3.34 5.83
CA ARG A 353 -2.34 3.59 5.99
C ARG A 353 -1.70 4.17 4.72
N LYS A 354 -2.48 4.55 3.71
CA LYS A 354 -2.02 5.15 2.44
C LYS A 354 -1.15 4.23 1.61
N VAL A 355 -1.48 2.94 1.59
CA VAL A 355 -0.79 1.92 0.79
C VAL A 355 -1.62 1.57 -0.44
N HIS A 356 -0.99 1.51 -1.61
CA HIS A 356 -1.64 1.04 -2.84
C HIS A 356 -1.95 -0.47 -2.73
N VAL A 357 -3.06 -0.93 -3.31
CA VAL A 357 -3.46 -2.34 -3.24
C VAL A 357 -3.77 -2.85 -4.65
N MET A 358 -3.11 -3.94 -5.05
CA MET A 358 -3.41 -4.67 -6.29
C MET A 358 -3.73 -6.12 -5.94
N THR A 359 -4.64 -6.75 -6.68
CA THR A 359 -5.11 -8.07 -6.27
C THR A 359 -5.56 -8.96 -7.42
N SER A 360 -5.25 -10.26 -7.30
CA SER A 360 -5.88 -11.33 -8.08
C SER A 360 -6.90 -12.13 -7.24
N ASN A 361 -7.18 -11.69 -6.01
CA ASN A 361 -8.13 -12.32 -5.11
C ASN A 361 -9.58 -12.03 -5.53
N ILE A 362 -10.22 -13.03 -6.14
CA ILE A 362 -11.58 -12.90 -6.68
C ILE A 362 -12.64 -12.60 -5.60
N ASN A 363 -12.33 -12.80 -4.31
CA ASN A 363 -13.26 -12.54 -3.21
C ASN A 363 -13.51 -11.05 -2.94
N VAL A 364 -12.85 -10.14 -3.66
CA VAL A 364 -13.23 -8.72 -3.72
C VAL A 364 -14.71 -8.54 -4.09
N SER A 365 -15.20 -9.38 -4.99
CA SER A 365 -16.62 -9.43 -5.39
C SER A 365 -17.58 -9.85 -4.26
N SER A 366 -17.07 -10.54 -3.24
CA SER A 366 -17.85 -11.01 -2.09
C SER A 366 -17.99 -9.94 -0.99
N ALA A 367 -17.23 -8.85 -1.06
CA ALA A 367 -17.40 -7.72 -0.15
C ALA A 367 -18.78 -7.09 -0.36
N THR A 368 -19.44 -6.65 0.71
CA THR A 368 -20.73 -5.96 0.58
C THR A 368 -20.58 -4.64 -0.15
N THR A 369 -21.67 -4.13 -0.72
CA THR A 369 -21.69 -2.82 -1.38
C THR A 369 -21.14 -1.72 -0.47
N GLU A 370 -21.51 -1.70 0.82
CA GLU A 370 -21.01 -0.71 1.78
C GLU A 370 -19.49 -0.82 1.97
N GLN A 371 -18.97 -2.04 2.08
CA GLN A 371 -17.53 -2.26 2.22
C GLN A 371 -16.78 -1.88 0.95
N HIS A 372 -17.33 -2.18 -0.23
CA HIS A 372 -16.77 -1.79 -1.51
C HIS A 372 -16.68 -0.26 -1.63
N HIS A 373 -17.76 0.46 -1.31
CA HIS A 373 -17.77 1.92 -1.30
C HIS A 373 -16.78 2.50 -0.31
N ALA A 374 -16.73 1.97 0.92
CA ALA A 374 -15.76 2.45 1.91
C ALA A 374 -14.30 2.30 1.43
N MET A 375 -13.96 1.19 0.77
CA MET A 375 -12.62 1.00 0.19
C MET A 375 -12.36 1.95 -0.99
N GLN A 376 -13.33 2.13 -1.89
CA GLN A 376 -13.22 3.06 -3.01
C GLN A 376 -13.08 4.52 -2.55
N GLU A 377 -13.88 4.95 -1.58
CA GLU A 377 -13.80 6.27 -0.97
C GLU A 377 -12.44 6.51 -0.32
N LEU A 378 -11.91 5.52 0.43
CA LEU A 378 -10.57 5.60 1.00
C LEU A 378 -9.49 5.71 -0.08
N ALA A 379 -9.61 4.95 -1.16
CA ALA A 379 -8.67 5.00 -2.27
C ALA A 379 -8.70 6.37 -2.96
N VAL A 380 -9.88 6.90 -3.29
CA VAL A 380 -10.05 8.21 -3.92
C VAL A 380 -9.57 9.34 -3.00
N HIS A 381 -10.01 9.35 -1.74
CA HIS A 381 -9.66 10.38 -0.77
C HIS A 381 -8.15 10.46 -0.52
N ASN A 382 -7.48 9.31 -0.49
CA ASN A 382 -6.04 9.24 -0.27
C ASN A 382 -5.20 9.28 -1.56
N GLU A 383 -5.83 9.37 -2.73
CA GLU A 383 -5.18 9.33 -4.06
C GLU A 383 -4.39 8.02 -4.28
N LEU A 384 -4.95 6.90 -3.85
CA LEU A 384 -4.35 5.57 -3.94
C LEU A 384 -4.86 4.82 -5.17
N THR A 385 -4.11 3.79 -5.54
CA THR A 385 -4.50 2.84 -6.58
C THR A 385 -5.02 1.59 -5.88
N TYR A 386 -6.28 1.27 -6.10
CA TYR A 386 -6.91 0.01 -5.74
C TYR A 386 -7.32 -0.70 -7.04
N ASP A 387 -6.61 -1.76 -7.41
CA ASP A 387 -6.74 -2.38 -8.73
C ASP A 387 -7.03 -3.89 -8.66
N PRO A 388 -8.26 -4.31 -9.02
CA PRO A 388 -8.65 -5.71 -9.09
C PRO A 388 -8.50 -6.33 -10.50
N GLU A 389 -7.86 -5.70 -11.48
CA GLU A 389 -7.77 -6.17 -12.89
C GLU A 389 -7.34 -7.64 -13.02
N ALA A 390 -6.34 -8.05 -12.24
CA ALA A 390 -5.82 -9.42 -12.30
C ALA A 390 -6.84 -10.49 -11.88
N THR A 391 -7.90 -10.14 -11.14
CA THR A 391 -8.98 -11.08 -10.77
C THR A 391 -9.74 -11.65 -11.97
N LEU A 392 -9.75 -10.93 -13.10
CA LEU A 392 -10.41 -11.36 -14.33
C LEU A 392 -9.57 -12.42 -15.08
N ALA A 393 -8.26 -12.43 -14.84
CA ALA A 393 -7.29 -13.43 -15.28
C ALA A 393 -7.31 -13.67 -16.80
N ILE A 394 -7.37 -12.60 -17.59
CA ILE A 394 -7.38 -12.66 -19.07
C ILE A 394 -6.13 -12.04 -19.72
N GLY A 395 -5.28 -11.34 -18.94
CA GLY A 395 -4.01 -10.79 -19.44
C GLY A 395 -4.12 -9.47 -20.21
N VAL A 396 -5.32 -8.88 -20.26
CA VAL A 396 -5.62 -7.66 -21.02
C VAL A 396 -6.53 -6.75 -20.19
N PRO A 397 -6.44 -5.42 -20.35
CA PRO A 397 -7.07 -4.48 -19.44
C PRO A 397 -8.57 -4.31 -19.73
N ILE A 398 -9.41 -4.99 -18.98
CA ILE A 398 -10.86 -4.98 -19.08
C ILE A 398 -11.47 -3.77 -18.36
N PHE A 399 -11.07 -3.46 -17.12
CA PHE A 399 -11.64 -2.33 -16.40
C PHE A 399 -11.32 -1.01 -17.10
N ASN A 400 -10.08 -0.85 -17.59
CA ASN A 400 -9.71 0.30 -18.40
C ASN A 400 -10.52 0.37 -19.71
N THR A 401 -10.83 -0.77 -20.34
CA THR A 401 -11.69 -0.79 -21.54
C THR A 401 -13.09 -0.26 -21.22
N ILE A 402 -13.69 -0.68 -20.10
CA ILE A 402 -14.98 -0.17 -19.62
C ILE A 402 -14.91 1.33 -19.35
N GLN A 403 -13.89 1.78 -18.62
CA GLN A 403 -13.69 3.21 -18.33
C GLN A 403 -13.54 4.03 -19.61
N ASN A 404 -12.86 3.53 -20.64
CA ASN A 404 -12.75 4.22 -21.92
C ASN A 404 -14.11 4.34 -22.64
N PHE A 405 -14.98 3.32 -22.60
CA PHE A 405 -16.34 3.45 -23.13
C PHE A 405 -17.10 4.57 -22.40
N ILE A 406 -17.09 4.54 -21.07
CA ILE A 406 -17.80 5.52 -20.23
C ILE A 406 -17.26 6.95 -20.46
N GLN A 407 -15.94 7.14 -20.38
CA GLN A 407 -15.30 8.46 -20.48
C GLN A 407 -15.40 9.08 -21.88
N THR A 408 -15.48 8.25 -22.93
CA THR A 408 -15.71 8.75 -24.30
C THR A 408 -17.19 8.97 -24.62
N GLY A 409 -18.09 8.77 -23.66
CA GLY A 409 -19.54 8.94 -23.83
C GLY A 409 -20.18 7.87 -24.71
N ASP A 410 -19.64 6.65 -24.75
CA ASP A 410 -20.37 5.48 -25.24
C ASP A 410 -21.25 4.92 -24.13
N ASP A 411 -22.28 4.15 -24.51
CA ASP A 411 -23.26 3.59 -23.58
C ASP A 411 -23.25 2.06 -23.68
N ILE A 412 -22.79 1.40 -22.63
CA ILE A 412 -22.72 -0.06 -22.56
C ILE A 412 -24.15 -0.57 -22.34
N GLN A 413 -24.66 -1.39 -23.24
CA GLN A 413 -26.00 -1.96 -23.16
C GLN A 413 -26.00 -3.33 -22.49
N ARG A 414 -24.98 -4.14 -22.78
CA ARG A 414 -24.86 -5.50 -22.29
C ARG A 414 -23.41 -5.96 -22.28
N VAL A 415 -23.04 -6.69 -21.24
CA VAL A 415 -21.77 -7.43 -21.19
C VAL A 415 -22.07 -8.92 -21.11
N GLU A 416 -21.37 -9.69 -21.92
CA GLU A 416 -21.38 -11.15 -21.85
C GLU A 416 -20.01 -11.65 -21.39
N TYR A 417 -20.00 -12.67 -20.55
CA TYR A 417 -18.79 -13.38 -20.12
C TYR A 417 -18.98 -14.89 -20.26
N SER A 418 -17.93 -15.56 -20.73
CA SER A 418 -17.83 -17.02 -20.76
C SER A 418 -16.41 -17.41 -20.42
N GLY A 419 -16.23 -18.30 -19.45
CA GLY A 419 -14.89 -18.75 -19.07
C GLY A 419 -14.92 -19.60 -17.81
N SER A 420 -15.30 -20.86 -17.98
CA SER A 420 -15.28 -21.87 -16.91
C SER A 420 -14.27 -22.94 -17.25
N ARG A 421 -13.36 -23.22 -16.32
CA ARG A 421 -12.20 -24.08 -16.60
C ARG A 421 -12.60 -25.54 -16.71
N PHE A 422 -13.28 -26.06 -15.69
CA PHE A 422 -13.63 -27.46 -15.56
C PHE A 422 -14.89 -27.79 -16.38
N LEU A 423 -15.91 -26.94 -16.31
CA LEU A 423 -17.18 -27.20 -17.00
C LEU A 423 -17.05 -27.14 -18.53
N HIS A 424 -16.29 -26.18 -19.07
CA HIS A 424 -16.07 -26.12 -20.52
C HIS A 424 -15.19 -27.28 -21.01
N ALA A 425 -14.16 -27.66 -20.25
CA ALA A 425 -13.35 -28.84 -20.59
C ALA A 425 -14.19 -30.13 -20.58
N MET A 426 -15.11 -30.26 -19.62
CA MET A 426 -16.08 -31.36 -19.60
C MET A 426 -17.00 -31.34 -20.80
N PHE A 427 -17.56 -30.18 -21.19
CA PHE A 427 -18.36 -30.09 -22.40
C PHE A 427 -17.55 -30.46 -23.65
N ASP A 428 -16.34 -29.93 -23.80
CA ASP A 428 -15.48 -30.25 -24.93
C ASP A 428 -15.17 -31.76 -25.00
N ALA A 429 -14.91 -32.41 -23.86
CA ALA A 429 -14.69 -33.86 -23.79
C ALA A 429 -15.95 -34.67 -24.13
N VAL A 430 -17.13 -34.25 -23.65
CA VAL A 430 -18.41 -34.92 -23.95
C VAL A 430 -18.78 -34.81 -25.43
N PHE A 431 -18.65 -33.63 -26.03
CA PHE A 431 -19.02 -33.39 -27.42
C PHE A 431 -17.95 -33.84 -28.42
N ALA A 432 -16.76 -34.25 -27.97
CA ALA A 432 -15.80 -34.98 -28.79
C ALA A 432 -16.19 -36.44 -29.03
N LEU A 433 -17.13 -37.00 -28.26
CA LEU A 433 -17.60 -38.37 -28.41
C LEU A 433 -18.60 -38.51 -29.56
N PRO A 434 -18.66 -39.68 -30.25
CA PRO A 434 -19.65 -39.93 -31.31
C PRO A 434 -21.11 -39.85 -30.83
N GLU A 435 -21.38 -40.23 -29.58
CA GLU A 435 -22.73 -40.19 -28.98
C GLU A 435 -22.72 -39.41 -27.65
N PRO A 436 -22.71 -38.06 -27.67
CA PRO A 436 -22.59 -37.23 -26.47
C PRO A 436 -23.68 -37.49 -25.42
N ALA A 437 -24.90 -37.83 -25.86
CA ALA A 437 -26.03 -38.13 -24.98
C ALA A 437 -25.84 -39.40 -24.11
N LYS A 438 -24.90 -40.28 -24.48
CA LYS A 438 -24.57 -41.51 -23.72
C LYS A 438 -23.20 -41.42 -23.02
N ALA A 439 -22.62 -40.22 -22.94
CA ALA A 439 -21.32 -40.02 -22.30
C ALA A 439 -21.31 -40.48 -20.83
N ASP A 440 -20.27 -41.19 -20.43
CA ASP A 440 -20.01 -41.49 -19.03
C ASP A 440 -19.43 -40.26 -18.33
N LEU A 441 -20.32 -39.41 -17.82
CA LEU A 441 -19.93 -38.20 -17.09
C LEU A 441 -19.04 -38.49 -15.88
N GLY A 442 -19.20 -39.64 -15.23
CA GLY A 442 -18.42 -39.99 -14.04
C GLY A 442 -16.96 -40.24 -14.41
N ALA A 443 -16.71 -40.99 -15.49
CA ALA A 443 -15.38 -41.22 -16.02
C ALA A 443 -14.72 -39.91 -16.47
N ILE A 444 -15.42 -39.10 -17.28
CA ILE A 444 -14.90 -37.82 -17.79
C ILE A 444 -14.55 -36.86 -16.65
N MET A 445 -15.44 -36.69 -15.67
CA MET A 445 -15.18 -35.82 -14.52
C MET A 445 -13.98 -36.32 -13.72
N LYS A 446 -13.84 -37.64 -13.53
CA LYS A 446 -12.70 -38.22 -12.80
C LYS A 446 -11.37 -37.97 -13.51
N ASP A 447 -11.34 -38.14 -14.84
CA ASP A 447 -10.14 -37.91 -15.64
C ASP A 447 -9.74 -36.43 -15.57
N LEU A 448 -10.70 -35.51 -15.74
CA LEU A 448 -10.46 -34.08 -15.62
C LEU A 448 -10.02 -33.71 -14.19
N MET A 449 -10.67 -34.22 -13.14
CA MET A 449 -10.22 -33.95 -11.76
C MET A 449 -8.78 -34.42 -11.54
N THR A 450 -8.39 -35.54 -12.14
CA THR A 450 -7.01 -36.04 -12.06
C THR A 450 -6.03 -35.15 -12.81
N GLU A 451 -6.41 -34.60 -13.96
CA GLU A 451 -5.61 -33.63 -14.71
C GLU A 451 -5.45 -32.30 -13.95
N TYR A 452 -6.54 -31.79 -13.37
CA TYR A 452 -6.61 -30.45 -12.80
C TYR A 452 -6.23 -30.38 -11.30
N LYS A 453 -6.09 -31.51 -10.60
CA LYS A 453 -5.90 -31.55 -9.12
C LYS A 453 -4.76 -30.72 -8.57
N ASN A 454 -3.69 -30.50 -9.36
CA ASN A 454 -2.50 -29.74 -8.96
C ASN A 454 -2.62 -28.24 -9.27
N GLU A 455 -3.69 -27.83 -9.98
CA GLU A 455 -3.86 -26.46 -10.45
C GLU A 455 -5.21 -25.86 -10.06
N PHE A 456 -6.12 -26.68 -9.53
CA PHE A 456 -7.51 -26.28 -9.28
C PHE A 456 -8.09 -27.04 -8.10
N SER A 457 -8.26 -26.34 -6.98
CA SER A 457 -8.70 -26.94 -5.73
C SER A 457 -10.14 -27.47 -5.83
N VAL A 458 -10.51 -28.37 -4.92
CA VAL A 458 -11.87 -28.91 -4.81
C VAL A 458 -12.92 -27.79 -4.69
N ARG A 459 -12.63 -26.76 -3.89
CA ARG A 459 -13.50 -25.59 -3.76
C ARG A 459 -13.62 -24.82 -5.06
N ASP A 460 -12.51 -24.59 -5.75
CA ASP A 460 -12.52 -23.83 -6.99
C ASP A 460 -13.27 -24.57 -8.10
N ILE A 461 -13.20 -25.90 -8.15
CA ILE A 461 -14.02 -26.73 -9.07
C ILE A 461 -15.50 -26.55 -8.77
N VAL A 462 -15.92 -26.61 -7.51
CA VAL A 462 -17.34 -26.40 -7.14
C VAL A 462 -17.79 -25.00 -7.54
N ASP A 463 -17.03 -23.95 -7.19
CA ASP A 463 -17.40 -22.57 -7.53
C ASP A 463 -17.42 -22.33 -9.05
N ASP A 464 -16.59 -23.03 -9.82
CA ASP A 464 -16.53 -22.97 -11.28
C ASP A 464 -17.75 -23.64 -11.92
N VAL A 465 -18.03 -24.90 -11.55
CA VAL A 465 -19.13 -25.66 -12.13
C VAL A 465 -20.50 -25.09 -11.76
N MET A 466 -20.62 -24.52 -10.56
CA MET A 466 -21.84 -23.86 -10.10
C MET A 466 -22.05 -22.46 -10.70
N GLY A 467 -21.03 -21.88 -11.34
CA GLY A 467 -21.10 -20.54 -11.92
C GLY A 467 -20.88 -19.40 -10.92
N VAL A 468 -20.44 -19.71 -9.69
CA VAL A 468 -20.11 -18.74 -8.65
C VAL A 468 -18.92 -17.87 -9.08
N ARG A 469 -17.87 -18.46 -9.66
CA ARG A 469 -16.71 -17.69 -10.16
C ARG A 469 -17.11 -16.69 -11.27
N SER A 470 -17.99 -17.11 -12.16
CA SER A 470 -18.50 -16.26 -13.24
C SER A 470 -19.37 -15.12 -12.70
N ALA A 471 -20.22 -15.39 -11.71
CA ALA A 471 -20.99 -14.37 -11.00
C ALA A 471 -20.07 -13.36 -10.30
N LYS A 472 -19.04 -13.83 -9.59
CA LYS A 472 -18.04 -12.98 -8.93
C LYS A 472 -17.37 -12.00 -9.91
N LYS A 473 -16.95 -12.48 -11.09
CA LYS A 473 -16.40 -11.63 -12.16
C LYS A 473 -17.43 -10.61 -12.64
N ALA A 474 -18.66 -11.04 -12.89
CA ALA A 474 -19.72 -10.16 -13.33
C ALA A 474 -20.06 -9.06 -12.32
N ILE A 475 -20.02 -9.33 -11.01
CA ILE A 475 -20.24 -8.33 -9.97
C ILE A 475 -19.18 -7.23 -10.04
N MET A 476 -17.91 -7.59 -10.23
CA MET A 476 -16.85 -6.58 -10.37
C MET A 476 -17.05 -5.70 -11.61
N ILE A 477 -17.44 -6.30 -12.74
CA ILE A 477 -17.77 -5.55 -13.95
C ILE A 477 -18.99 -4.65 -13.76
N ALA A 478 -20.04 -5.14 -13.10
CA ALA A 478 -21.24 -4.35 -12.82
C ALA A 478 -20.95 -3.17 -11.89
N ARG A 479 -20.12 -3.38 -10.85
CA ARG A 479 -19.64 -2.32 -9.95
C ARG A 479 -18.81 -1.28 -10.70
N GLU A 480 -17.94 -1.70 -11.62
CA GLU A 480 -17.17 -0.76 -12.47
C GLU A 480 -18.09 0.12 -13.33
N MET A 481 -19.23 -0.41 -13.78
CA MET A 481 -20.26 0.34 -14.51
C MET A 481 -21.15 1.19 -13.59
N GLY A 482 -20.93 1.18 -12.26
CA GLY A 482 -21.64 1.99 -11.29
C GLY A 482 -22.87 1.34 -10.65
N PHE A 483 -23.00 0.01 -10.70
CA PHE A 483 -24.12 -0.71 -10.08
C PHE A 483 -23.79 -1.27 -8.69
N ASP A 484 -24.68 -0.98 -7.73
CA ASP A 484 -24.67 -1.51 -6.37
C ASP A 484 -25.23 -2.93 -6.35
N ILE A 485 -24.34 -3.92 -6.41
CA ILE A 485 -24.70 -5.34 -6.53
C ILE A 485 -23.87 -6.20 -5.59
N ASP A 486 -24.53 -7.14 -4.92
CA ASP A 486 -23.92 -8.17 -4.10
C ASP A 486 -24.14 -9.58 -4.70
N MET A 487 -23.44 -10.58 -4.16
CA MET A 487 -23.59 -11.99 -4.55
C MET A 487 -25.03 -12.50 -4.51
N LYS A 488 -25.86 -12.01 -3.57
CA LYS A 488 -27.26 -12.41 -3.42
C LYS A 488 -28.16 -11.96 -4.58
N ASP A 489 -27.75 -10.92 -5.30
CA ASP A 489 -28.52 -10.31 -6.39
C ASP A 489 -28.24 -11.00 -7.74
N ALA A 490 -27.16 -11.78 -7.82
CA ALA A 490 -26.80 -12.56 -9.00
C ALA A 490 -27.71 -13.80 -9.15
N ASN A 491 -28.41 -13.90 -10.28
CA ASN A 491 -29.27 -15.04 -10.58
C ASN A 491 -28.46 -16.18 -11.22
N ILE A 492 -28.00 -17.12 -10.38
CA ILE A 492 -27.21 -18.28 -10.82
C ILE A 492 -28.13 -19.49 -11.05
N LYS A 493 -28.26 -19.90 -12.31
CA LYS A 493 -28.93 -21.15 -12.72
C LYS A 493 -27.87 -22.21 -13.00
N SER A 494 -27.42 -22.87 -11.94
CA SER A 494 -26.47 -23.98 -12.03
C SER A 494 -27.06 -25.14 -12.87
N PRO A 495 -26.24 -25.86 -13.66
CA PRO A 495 -26.68 -27.07 -14.35
C PRO A 495 -26.69 -28.30 -13.42
N TRP A 496 -26.41 -28.15 -12.13
CA TRP A 496 -26.61 -29.18 -11.10
C TRP A 496 -27.87 -28.92 -10.27
N GLU A 497 -28.42 -29.97 -9.66
CA GLU A 497 -29.55 -29.83 -8.72
C GLU A 497 -29.18 -28.95 -7.51
N ALA A 498 -30.18 -28.27 -6.94
CA ALA A 498 -29.99 -27.37 -5.81
C ALA A 498 -29.34 -28.06 -4.58
N SER A 499 -29.55 -29.36 -4.42
CA SER A 499 -28.92 -30.19 -3.38
C SER A 499 -27.39 -30.15 -3.41
N ALA A 500 -26.78 -29.86 -4.57
CA ALA A 500 -25.34 -29.68 -4.71
C ALA A 500 -24.86 -28.23 -4.52
N THR A 501 -25.76 -27.25 -4.63
CA THR A 501 -25.41 -25.80 -4.65
C THR A 501 -25.19 -25.16 -3.27
N VAL A 502 -25.53 -25.85 -2.16
CA VAL A 502 -25.57 -25.27 -0.80
C VAL A 502 -24.71 -26.02 0.22
N ALA A 503 -23.81 -26.88 -0.23
CA ALA A 503 -23.09 -27.74 0.69
C ALA A 503 -21.95 -26.98 1.41
N GLY A 504 -22.23 -26.46 2.60
CA GLY A 504 -21.24 -26.17 3.64
C GLY A 504 -20.58 -24.79 3.65
N SER A 505 -19.97 -24.46 4.79
CA SER A 505 -19.12 -23.27 4.95
C SER A 505 -17.89 -23.33 4.02
N GLN A 506 -17.17 -22.21 3.84
CA GLN A 506 -15.94 -22.19 3.01
C GLN A 506 -14.95 -23.30 3.41
N ASP A 507 -14.83 -23.57 4.71
CA ASP A 507 -13.90 -24.55 5.26
C ASP A 507 -14.37 -26.00 5.05
N GLU A 508 -15.68 -26.25 5.06
CA GLU A 508 -16.24 -27.60 4.90
C GLU A 508 -16.03 -28.16 3.49
N VAL A 509 -16.20 -27.33 2.44
CA VAL A 509 -15.99 -27.76 1.04
C VAL A 509 -14.51 -27.96 0.73
N GLY A 510 -13.65 -27.10 1.28
CA GLY A 510 -12.20 -27.20 1.08
C GLY A 510 -11.62 -28.52 1.61
N ALA A 511 -12.24 -29.13 2.61
CA ALA A 511 -11.82 -30.39 3.23
C ALA A 511 -12.27 -31.65 2.46
N TRP A 512 -13.07 -31.51 1.40
CA TRP A 512 -13.55 -32.66 0.62
C TRP A 512 -12.42 -33.30 -0.19
N SER A 513 -12.45 -34.63 -0.31
CA SER A 513 -11.60 -35.32 -1.30
C SER A 513 -12.19 -35.19 -2.71
N TYR A 514 -11.34 -35.30 -3.72
CA TYR A 514 -11.79 -35.34 -5.12
C TYR A 514 -12.77 -36.49 -5.39
N ASP A 515 -12.60 -37.65 -4.75
CA ASP A 515 -13.53 -38.78 -4.86
C ASP A 515 -14.90 -38.45 -4.25
N TYR A 516 -14.93 -37.75 -3.11
CA TYR A 516 -16.18 -37.30 -2.51
C TYR A 516 -16.87 -36.27 -3.40
N LEU A 517 -16.12 -35.30 -3.93
CA LEU A 517 -16.61 -34.29 -4.87
C LEU A 517 -17.27 -34.96 -6.09
N LEU A 518 -16.59 -35.94 -6.70
CA LEU A 518 -17.12 -36.70 -7.83
C LEU A 518 -18.45 -37.37 -7.47
N GLY A 519 -18.49 -38.10 -6.34
CA GLY A 519 -19.71 -38.75 -5.86
C GLY A 519 -20.85 -37.76 -5.59
N HIS A 520 -20.53 -36.56 -5.08
CA HIS A 520 -21.47 -35.49 -4.82
C HIS A 520 -22.04 -34.89 -6.12
N LEU A 521 -21.19 -34.49 -7.06
CA LEU A 521 -21.60 -33.94 -8.36
C LEU A 521 -22.41 -34.96 -9.18
N MET A 522 -22.05 -36.25 -9.13
CA MET A 522 -22.76 -37.30 -9.84
C MET A 522 -24.19 -37.50 -9.35
N LYS A 523 -24.42 -37.42 -8.03
CA LYS A 523 -25.77 -37.52 -7.44
C LYS A 523 -26.70 -36.39 -7.92
N ALA A 524 -26.16 -35.22 -8.21
CA ALA A 524 -26.91 -34.02 -8.62
C ALA A 524 -26.81 -33.73 -10.13
N SER A 525 -26.34 -34.67 -10.95
CA SER A 525 -26.02 -34.47 -12.37
C SER A 525 -27.21 -34.60 -13.34
N ALA A 526 -28.42 -34.88 -12.85
CA ALA A 526 -29.59 -35.13 -13.71
C ALA A 526 -29.94 -33.95 -14.64
N PRO A 527 -29.98 -32.67 -14.18
CA PRO A 527 -30.28 -31.53 -15.06
C PRO A 527 -29.20 -31.32 -16.12
N LEU A 528 -27.93 -31.51 -15.76
CA LEU A 528 -26.79 -31.46 -16.69
C LEU A 528 -26.93 -32.50 -17.80
N LYS A 529 -27.28 -33.75 -17.45
CA LYS A 529 -27.50 -34.82 -18.44
C LYS A 529 -28.63 -34.47 -19.41
N GLU A 530 -29.70 -33.87 -18.91
CA GLU A 530 -30.82 -33.42 -19.76
C GLU A 530 -30.38 -32.31 -20.73
N GLN A 531 -29.57 -31.35 -20.28
CA GLN A 531 -29.04 -30.29 -21.13
C GLN A 531 -28.11 -30.83 -22.23
N ILE A 532 -27.22 -31.76 -21.89
CA ILE A 532 -26.34 -32.44 -22.85
C ILE A 532 -27.16 -33.21 -23.88
N ALA A 533 -28.15 -34.00 -23.43
CA ALA A 533 -29.01 -34.75 -24.32
C ALA A 533 -29.78 -33.84 -25.29
N LYS A 534 -30.33 -32.71 -24.79
CA LYS A 534 -31.02 -31.71 -25.62
C LYS A 534 -30.12 -31.08 -26.68
N ALA A 535 -28.90 -30.70 -26.31
CA ALA A 535 -27.94 -30.12 -27.26
C ALA A 535 -27.42 -31.15 -28.28
N ALA A 536 -27.45 -32.44 -27.94
CA ALA A 536 -27.02 -33.52 -28.83
C ALA A 536 -28.10 -34.02 -29.81
N VAL A 537 -29.36 -33.52 -29.75
CA VAL A 537 -30.48 -34.03 -30.57
C VAL A 537 -30.30 -33.75 -32.07
N ASP A 538 -29.74 -32.60 -32.44
CA ASP A 538 -29.55 -32.20 -33.83
C ASP A 538 -28.06 -31.95 -34.14
N PRO A 539 -27.31 -32.98 -34.60
CA PRO A 539 -25.90 -32.85 -34.94
C PRO A 539 -25.62 -31.83 -36.05
N ASN A 540 -26.62 -31.44 -36.84
CA ASN A 540 -26.44 -30.50 -37.95
C ASN A 540 -26.44 -29.03 -37.49
N GLN A 541 -26.86 -28.73 -36.26
CA GLN A 541 -26.88 -27.36 -35.74
C GLN A 541 -25.54 -26.87 -35.19
N ASP A 542 -24.54 -27.75 -35.08
CA ASP A 542 -23.19 -27.45 -34.58
C ASP A 542 -23.22 -26.56 -33.32
N LEU A 543 -23.92 -27.07 -32.29
CA LEU A 543 -24.15 -26.35 -31.04
C LEU A 543 -23.06 -26.66 -30.02
N HIS A 544 -22.62 -25.62 -29.32
CA HIS A 544 -21.59 -25.70 -28.27
C HIS A 544 -22.17 -25.30 -26.92
N LEU A 545 -22.20 -26.24 -25.96
CA LEU A 545 -22.60 -25.90 -24.58
C LEU A 545 -21.54 -25.04 -23.90
N ARG A 546 -21.95 -23.88 -23.40
CA ARG A 546 -21.09 -22.96 -22.64
C ARG A 546 -21.82 -22.44 -21.41
N GLN A 547 -21.08 -22.28 -20.32
CA GLN A 547 -21.54 -21.48 -19.18
C GLN A 547 -21.42 -20.01 -19.54
N MET A 548 -22.56 -19.34 -19.65
CA MET A 548 -22.70 -17.95 -20.04
C MET A 548 -23.12 -17.09 -18.86
N THR A 549 -22.53 -15.91 -18.78
CA THR A 549 -22.90 -14.86 -17.84
C THR A 549 -23.30 -13.61 -18.61
N TYR A 550 -24.42 -13.02 -18.23
CA TYR A 550 -24.95 -11.81 -18.84
C TYR A 550 -25.10 -10.74 -17.77
N ILE A 551 -24.65 -9.54 -18.10
CA ILE A 551 -24.85 -8.33 -17.33
C ILE A 551 -25.69 -7.40 -18.19
N ASP A 552 -26.90 -7.11 -17.73
CA ASP A 552 -27.73 -6.06 -18.30
C ASP A 552 -27.19 -4.71 -17.79
N ALA A 553 -26.56 -3.93 -18.65
CA ALA A 553 -25.93 -2.68 -18.26
C ALA A 553 -26.93 -1.51 -18.12
N THR A 554 -28.24 -1.76 -18.29
CA THR A 554 -29.31 -0.80 -17.93
C THR A 554 -29.84 -1.00 -16.51
N THR A 555 -29.82 -2.25 -16.02
CA THR A 555 -30.37 -2.61 -14.70
C THR A 555 -29.33 -3.13 -13.72
N GLY A 556 -28.12 -3.41 -14.18
CA GLY A 556 -27.07 -4.12 -13.47
C GLY A 556 -27.32 -5.63 -13.32
N LYS A 557 -28.50 -6.15 -13.68
CA LYS A 557 -28.89 -7.54 -13.39
C LYS A 557 -27.91 -8.54 -13.98
N ILE A 558 -27.46 -9.46 -13.13
CA ILE A 558 -26.55 -10.54 -13.48
C ILE A 558 -27.33 -11.85 -13.61
N SER A 559 -27.09 -12.59 -14.69
CA SER A 559 -27.58 -13.95 -14.84
C SER A 559 -26.49 -14.89 -15.31
N VAL A 560 -26.36 -16.04 -14.64
CA VAL A 560 -25.41 -17.12 -15.01
C VAL A 560 -26.19 -18.37 -15.35
N ARG A 561 -25.90 -19.01 -16.48
CA ARG A 561 -26.57 -20.25 -16.92
C ARG A 561 -25.72 -21.00 -17.93
N VAL A 562 -26.03 -22.28 -18.14
CA VAL A 562 -25.53 -23.02 -19.30
C VAL A 562 -26.47 -22.81 -20.48
N GLU A 563 -25.89 -22.57 -21.65
CA GLU A 563 -26.61 -22.33 -22.90
C GLU A 563 -25.94 -23.06 -24.06
N ALA A 564 -26.74 -23.54 -25.02
CA ALA A 564 -26.26 -24.12 -26.26
C ALA A 564 -26.10 -23.00 -27.29
N LEU A 565 -24.85 -22.67 -27.62
CA LEU A 565 -24.53 -21.57 -28.53
C LEU A 565 -24.35 -22.10 -29.97
N PRO A 566 -24.87 -21.39 -30.99
CA PRO A 566 -24.52 -21.70 -32.37
C PRO A 566 -23.05 -21.40 -32.63
N SER A 567 -22.43 -22.12 -33.57
CA SER A 567 -21.03 -21.93 -33.97
C SER A 567 -20.67 -20.51 -34.45
N THR A 568 -21.68 -19.70 -34.81
CA THR A 568 -21.52 -18.28 -35.17
C THR A 568 -21.30 -17.36 -33.96
N HIS A 569 -21.64 -17.79 -32.74
CA HIS A 569 -21.41 -17.00 -31.54
C HIS A 569 -19.92 -16.93 -31.20
N SER A 570 -19.41 -15.74 -30.83
CA SER A 570 -17.98 -15.52 -30.54
C SER A 570 -17.38 -16.39 -29.43
N PHE A 571 -18.20 -17.03 -28.60
CA PHE A 571 -17.78 -17.86 -27.47
C PHE A 571 -18.01 -19.35 -27.68
N ALA A 572 -18.64 -19.76 -28.79
CA ALA A 572 -18.84 -21.16 -29.12
C ALA A 572 -17.50 -21.90 -29.29
N SER A 573 -16.52 -21.23 -29.90
CA SER A 573 -15.19 -21.79 -30.20
C SER A 573 -14.19 -21.79 -29.03
N LEU A 574 -14.52 -21.13 -27.90
CA LEU A 574 -13.64 -21.11 -26.72
C LEU A 574 -13.39 -22.54 -26.24
N LYS A 575 -12.13 -22.87 -25.96
CA LYS A 575 -11.72 -24.19 -25.45
C LYS A 575 -11.63 -24.20 -23.92
N GLY A 576 -11.47 -25.38 -23.34
CA GLY A 576 -10.99 -25.53 -21.96
C GLY A 576 -9.77 -24.62 -21.68
N ARG A 577 -9.77 -23.96 -20.51
CA ARG A 577 -8.77 -22.94 -20.11
C ARG A 577 -8.79 -21.63 -20.91
N GLN A 578 -9.82 -21.35 -21.70
CA GLN A 578 -10.03 -20.05 -22.34
C GLN A 578 -11.28 -19.35 -21.78
N GLY A 579 -11.30 -18.02 -21.88
CA GLY A 579 -12.45 -17.22 -21.54
C GLY A 579 -12.48 -15.91 -22.31
N GLY A 580 -13.57 -15.16 -22.16
CA GLY A 580 -13.70 -13.87 -22.82
C GLY A 580 -14.85 -13.03 -22.31
N PHE A 581 -14.74 -11.74 -22.62
CA PHE A 581 -15.75 -10.70 -22.40
C PHE A 581 -16.19 -10.13 -23.74
N ALA A 582 -17.48 -9.91 -23.91
CA ALA A 582 -18.04 -9.25 -25.07
C ALA A 582 -18.86 -8.04 -24.63
N PHE A 583 -18.48 -6.86 -25.12
CA PHE A 583 -19.11 -5.59 -24.79
C PHE A 583 -20.00 -5.15 -25.95
N TYR A 584 -21.30 -5.07 -25.70
CA TYR A 584 -22.28 -4.51 -26.62
C TYR A 584 -22.59 -3.10 -26.15
N THR A 585 -22.21 -2.12 -26.95
CA THR A 585 -22.44 -0.70 -26.66
C THR A 585 -23.35 -0.08 -27.71
N LEU A 586 -23.75 1.18 -27.53
CA LEU A 586 -24.49 1.93 -28.55
C LEU A 586 -23.70 2.00 -29.88
N ARG A 587 -22.37 2.18 -29.81
CA ARG A 587 -21.48 2.20 -30.98
C ARG A 587 -21.15 0.80 -31.51
N HIS A 588 -21.14 -0.20 -30.64
CA HIS A 588 -20.76 -1.59 -30.92
C HIS A 588 -21.93 -2.57 -30.79
N SER A 589 -23.12 -2.19 -31.26
CA SER A 589 -24.35 -2.98 -31.11
C SER A 589 -24.43 -4.19 -32.06
N LEU A 590 -24.00 -4.02 -33.32
CA LEU A 590 -23.96 -5.08 -34.35
C LEU A 590 -22.72 -5.99 -34.22
N HIS A 591 -21.60 -5.40 -33.83
CA HIS A 591 -20.31 -6.07 -33.71
C HIS A 591 -19.71 -5.76 -32.34
N PRO A 592 -19.96 -6.62 -31.33
CA PRO A 592 -19.47 -6.37 -29.99
C PRO A 592 -17.94 -6.34 -29.97
N VAL A 593 -17.37 -5.58 -29.03
CA VAL A 593 -15.94 -5.67 -28.74
C VAL A 593 -15.71 -6.94 -27.95
N VAL A 594 -15.09 -7.94 -28.58
CA VAL A 594 -14.82 -9.24 -27.98
C VAL A 594 -13.35 -9.33 -27.59
N VAL A 595 -13.12 -9.62 -26.33
CA VAL A 595 -11.79 -9.81 -25.75
C VAL A 595 -11.70 -11.24 -25.23
N THR A 596 -10.82 -12.04 -25.81
CA THR A 596 -10.61 -13.44 -25.42
C THR A 596 -9.16 -13.68 -25.03
N GLY A 597 -8.96 -14.65 -24.15
CA GLY A 597 -7.64 -15.05 -23.71
C GLY A 597 -7.66 -16.35 -22.90
N PRO A 598 -6.49 -16.93 -22.65
CA PRO A 598 -6.34 -17.98 -21.65
C PRO A 598 -6.79 -17.47 -20.27
N ILE A 599 -7.41 -18.35 -19.50
CA ILE A 599 -7.83 -18.12 -18.12
C ILE A 599 -7.07 -19.03 -17.16
N ALA A 600 -6.86 -18.56 -15.94
CA ALA A 600 -6.19 -19.30 -14.86
C ALA A 600 -4.73 -19.71 -15.15
N ASP A 601 -4.05 -18.98 -16.03
CA ASP A 601 -2.61 -19.07 -16.20
C ASP A 601 -1.92 -18.09 -15.22
N CYS A 602 -1.05 -18.63 -14.37
CA CYS A 602 -0.35 -17.87 -13.33
C CYS A 602 0.58 -16.80 -13.91
N SER A 603 1.23 -17.07 -15.06
CA SER A 603 2.09 -16.12 -15.74
C SER A 603 1.30 -14.95 -16.33
N ILE A 604 0.12 -15.22 -16.87
CA ILE A 604 -0.75 -14.21 -17.47
C ILE A 604 -1.43 -13.35 -16.41
N THR A 605 -1.83 -13.96 -15.30
CA THR A 605 -2.35 -13.25 -14.12
C THR A 605 -1.27 -12.37 -13.50
N ALA A 606 -0.04 -12.90 -13.34
CA ALA A 606 1.11 -12.14 -12.91
C ALA A 606 1.45 -10.99 -13.87
N GLY A 607 1.33 -11.21 -15.18
CA GLY A 607 1.52 -10.15 -16.18
C GLY A 607 0.51 -9.01 -16.05
N SER A 608 -0.72 -9.33 -15.66
CA SER A 608 -1.76 -8.31 -15.37
C SER A 608 -1.37 -7.48 -14.14
N LEU A 609 -0.98 -8.15 -13.04
CA LEU A 609 -0.48 -7.47 -11.83
C LEU A 609 0.74 -6.61 -12.12
N PHE A 610 1.68 -7.10 -12.93
CA PHE A 610 2.84 -6.34 -13.34
C PHE A 610 2.45 -5.11 -14.18
N GLY A 611 1.51 -5.26 -15.11
CA GLY A 611 0.94 -4.14 -15.86
C GLY A 611 0.41 -3.05 -14.94
N SER A 612 -0.36 -3.42 -13.91
CA SER A 612 -0.87 -2.53 -12.87
C SER A 612 0.25 -1.86 -12.08
N THR A 613 1.28 -2.60 -11.66
CA THR A 613 2.46 -2.05 -10.96
C THR A 613 3.18 -1.01 -11.81
N LEU A 614 3.33 -1.23 -13.11
CA LEU A 614 3.95 -0.27 -14.02
C LEU A 614 3.06 0.96 -14.25
N PHE A 615 1.75 0.80 -14.30
CA PHE A 615 0.81 1.91 -14.35
C PHE A 615 0.93 2.79 -13.11
N LEU A 616 0.97 2.18 -11.92
CA LEU A 616 1.23 2.89 -10.65
C LEU A 616 2.57 3.64 -10.70
N ALA A 617 3.66 2.98 -11.11
CA ALA A 617 4.98 3.61 -11.20
C ALA A 617 4.95 4.91 -12.05
N ARG A 618 4.22 4.88 -13.18
CA ARG A 618 4.05 6.07 -14.05
C ARG A 618 3.29 7.19 -13.34
N ASN A 619 2.23 6.86 -12.60
CA ASN A 619 1.45 7.84 -11.84
C ASN A 619 2.25 8.45 -10.68
N CYS A 620 3.17 7.68 -10.08
CA CYS A 620 4.13 8.18 -9.08
C CYS A 620 5.19 9.12 -9.67
N GLY A 621 5.32 9.20 -11.00
CA GLY A 621 6.22 10.12 -11.69
C GLY A 621 7.31 9.45 -12.52
N ALA A 622 7.28 8.13 -12.71
CA ALA A 622 8.22 7.44 -13.57
C ALA A 622 8.06 7.87 -15.03
N ARG A 623 9.17 8.26 -15.66
CA ARG A 623 9.20 8.71 -17.06
C ARG A 623 10.33 8.01 -17.78
N ALA A 624 10.09 7.63 -19.03
CA ALA A 624 11.16 7.14 -19.89
C ALA A 624 12.26 8.21 -20.01
N HIS A 625 13.52 7.81 -19.86
CA HIS A 625 14.62 8.67 -20.23
C HIS A 625 14.57 8.96 -21.73
N ASN A 626 14.94 10.18 -22.13
CA ASN A 626 15.34 10.49 -23.51
C ASN A 626 16.66 9.78 -23.85
N CYS A 627 16.75 8.45 -23.69
CA CYS A 627 17.82 7.73 -24.37
C CYS A 627 17.46 7.72 -25.85
N GLY A 628 18.38 8.18 -26.69
CA GLY A 628 18.37 7.98 -28.14
C GLY A 628 18.14 6.51 -28.51
N HIS A 629 17.92 6.27 -29.80
CA HIS A 629 17.47 4.99 -30.40
C HIS A 629 17.79 3.71 -29.61
N LYS A 630 16.74 2.90 -29.43
CA LYS A 630 16.68 1.53 -28.86
C LYS A 630 18.05 0.83 -28.77
N PRO A 631 18.47 0.31 -27.61
CA PRO A 631 19.36 -0.83 -27.61
C PRO A 631 18.63 -2.00 -28.31
N CYS A 632 19.29 -2.62 -29.29
CA CYS A 632 18.78 -3.84 -29.95
C CYS A 632 18.37 -4.87 -28.89
N LYS A 633 17.24 -5.55 -29.12
CA LYS A 633 16.84 -6.73 -28.34
C LYS A 633 18.06 -7.67 -28.20
N PRO A 634 18.34 -8.22 -27.01
CA PRO A 634 19.31 -9.30 -26.92
C PRO A 634 18.83 -10.41 -27.85
N SER A 635 19.69 -10.81 -28.79
CA SER A 635 19.45 -11.98 -29.61
C SER A 635 19.26 -13.17 -28.67
N LEU A 636 18.05 -13.73 -28.66
CA LEU A 636 17.82 -15.08 -28.17
C LEU A 636 18.72 -15.99 -29.02
N ASN A 637 19.92 -16.26 -28.53
CA ASN A 637 20.75 -17.33 -29.07
C ASN A 637 20.00 -18.63 -28.79
N LYS A 638 19.38 -19.17 -29.85
CA LYS A 638 19.06 -20.58 -29.94
C LYS A 638 20.39 -21.33 -29.90
N ASN A 639 20.58 -22.15 -28.87
CA ASN A 639 21.26 -23.43 -28.96
C ASN A 639 20.48 -24.41 -28.09
#